data_AF-A0A0K0EYG2-F1
#
_entry.id   AF-A0A0K0EYG2-F1
#
_cell.length_a   1.000
_cell.length_b   1.000
_cell.length_c   1.000
_cell.angle_alpha   90.00
_cell.angle_beta   90.00
_cell.angle_gamma   90.00
#
_symmetry.space_group_name_H-M   'P 1'
#
loop_
_entity.id
_entity.type
_entity.pdbx_description
1 polymer ?
#
loop_
_entity_poly.entity_id
_entity_poly.type
_entity_poly.pdbx_seq_one_letter_code
_entity_poly.pdbx_strand_id
1 'polypeptide(L)'
;MSYRRKSLYAFGNGDNGQFGVKIRDDTECFIEPNRVIGVPVDEHGVKVISIACGIDHTLFLCHDGTVWSVGANHYAQLGRECSEEGSYTIYPVNLGVGAKIISISVGFYHNLAVVEDGRLLGWGDNSRGQILSNFPNETIVLPRKLCSFTEVVQSSCGKSSSMALSEAGTVWIWGEYMSKVLREPIIVDLIGFLPIVQIAAGDTYYIALTASGGVYSWGNNEFGQLGHKDYRNRTLPERIKHLDSMNIVYVTCGSSHTLALSKDGKVFAFGNDSSGQCGLGRKKEREDVPISIPEFLGSHVSAIACGRRHSLALVNGQVWSFGTNNNGQLGLNSFNTQITPRRLKNYNNIASIFAGVDQSFMIEDPLCQSTLVDTATNCLKVPRFLNIVTVRELIRKNDNIELIGVLENIFTSISAMNGSFLFSDDRKFNCSAKNHGINLDEAMESFDLITKLRDANHSVVDAIVSSLCQIEFWESERIYSFDGHIPAESLRLFLYLPWFHVMVDKDHELFATVTLPFLRALYQYTEEHESKEILMSWWSQVQARHFRRIIHVILSAIGFCLVCNDDKKYVHRIPQMLGVLDILRQVNDKTSKVPIEKFYIDNLADYVDIKRDYFNFLTGSGQPVNGHFFWTQFPFVMNALAKSELLQLESEFSRIQAANDAGPTIHYIFNPLVGTLPVFIEDDRFLEMKIRRTHILEDALNFIASKTREQLVKGLRVTFEGEPGEDAGGLKKEFFILVFKELFQPYFGMFKEDSESHLVWFSGYPTDLSNFKLCGILCALSIYNQVLVDFPFPLALYKLILGKEVNLDDLLQLHPSEGRAMQSMLEYEGDDFEEVFNVYFLINFEVFDEVIEVELKPDGARTPVTQLNKNEFVNLYVKRKLTIGGNDEMIRKQFEKFLEGFKTVMSLNLLPFFQPKELQELVVGNECYDWQVFKDTTVYKDVFHPNHPTIKAFWEAFFEFNLEQRKKFLQFLMGSTRIPIQGIGSIKMTIQPIPENLLPVAHTCFNILDLPKIEDTQEMYKRLLISMEHGQEGFNLV
;
A
#
# COMPACT_ATOMS: atom_id res chain seq x y z
N MET A 1 2.95 43.03 47.61
CA MET A 1 2.03 42.06 46.97
C MET A 1 2.62 40.67 47.18
N SER A 2 1.97 39.83 47.98
CA SER A 2 2.39 38.45 48.21
C SER A 2 2.03 37.63 46.97
N TYR A 3 2.99 37.28 46.12
CA TYR A 3 2.77 36.29 45.07
C TYR A 3 2.30 34.98 45.73
N ARG A 4 1.07 34.53 45.45
CA ARG A 4 0.60 33.21 45.90
C ARG A 4 1.47 32.15 45.21
N ARG A 5 2.10 31.27 45.99
CA ARG A 5 2.98 30.20 45.52
C ARG A 5 2.19 28.89 45.29
N LYS A 6 2.72 27.99 44.48
CA LYS A 6 2.17 26.64 44.27
C LYS A 6 1.91 25.94 45.59
N SER A 7 0.73 25.35 45.76
CA SER A 7 0.30 24.71 47.00
C SER A 7 -0.31 23.33 46.75
N LEU A 8 0.04 22.37 47.59
CA LEU A 8 -0.51 21.01 47.57
C LEU A 8 -1.62 20.87 48.62
N TYR A 9 -2.74 20.32 48.21
CA TYR A 9 -3.86 19.97 49.08
C TYR A 9 -4.14 18.47 49.03
N ALA A 10 -4.62 17.93 50.15
CA ALA A 10 -5.02 16.53 50.29
C ALA A 10 -6.36 16.42 51.03
N PHE A 11 -7.11 15.37 50.71
CA PHE A 11 -8.36 15.00 51.35
C PHE A 11 -8.58 13.49 51.24
N GLY A 12 -9.35 12.89 52.15
CA GLY A 12 -9.50 11.43 52.26
C GLY A 12 -8.89 10.84 53.54
N ASN A 13 -8.63 9.53 53.52
CA ASN A 13 -8.07 8.78 54.65
C ASN A 13 -6.61 9.18 54.94
N GLY A 14 -6.30 9.52 56.20
CA GLY A 14 -4.94 9.84 56.65
C GLY A 14 -4.51 9.08 57.90
N ASP A 15 -5.22 8.02 58.28
CA ASP A 15 -5.11 7.30 59.55
C ASP A 15 -3.66 6.82 59.82
N ASN A 16 -3.01 6.34 58.75
CA ASN A 16 -1.65 5.81 58.76
C ASN A 16 -0.57 6.86 58.45
N GLY A 17 -0.94 8.14 58.36
CA GLY A 17 -0.03 9.26 58.12
C GLY A 17 0.22 9.56 56.64
N GLN A 18 -0.63 9.10 55.72
CA GLN A 18 -0.49 9.27 54.26
C GLN A 18 -0.36 10.74 53.82
N PHE A 19 -0.78 11.70 54.64
CA PHE A 19 -0.64 13.14 54.38
C PHE A 19 0.56 13.81 55.05
N GLY A 20 1.39 13.06 55.79
CA GLY A 20 2.52 13.63 56.54
C GLY A 20 2.12 14.54 57.69
N VAL A 21 0.94 14.31 58.25
CA VAL A 21 0.44 14.97 59.46
C VAL A 21 -0.34 13.93 60.26
N LYS A 22 -0.17 13.92 61.58
CA LYS A 22 -1.02 13.14 62.47
C LYS A 22 -2.35 13.88 62.65
N ILE A 23 -3.42 13.32 62.11
CA ILE A 23 -4.78 13.84 62.28
C ILE A 23 -5.18 13.59 63.74
N ARG A 24 -5.53 14.66 64.47
CA ARG A 24 -5.85 14.60 65.91
C ARG A 24 -7.35 14.46 66.19
N ASP A 25 -8.18 14.49 65.15
CA ASP A 25 -9.63 14.37 65.26
C ASP A 25 -10.06 12.90 65.27
N ASP A 26 -11.18 12.61 65.93
CA ASP A 26 -11.76 11.26 66.05
C ASP A 26 -12.09 10.59 64.70
N THR A 27 -12.11 11.35 63.61
CA THR A 27 -12.46 10.87 62.26
C THR A 27 -11.28 10.37 61.44
N GLU A 28 -10.03 10.63 61.86
CA GLU A 28 -8.77 10.21 61.23
C GLU A 28 -8.60 10.56 59.71
N CYS A 29 -9.52 11.33 59.13
CA CYS A 29 -9.55 11.72 57.72
C CYS A 29 -9.80 13.22 57.49
N PHE A 30 -9.49 13.70 56.27
CA PHE A 30 -9.79 15.06 55.82
C PHE A 30 -11.02 15.07 54.91
N ILE A 31 -12.14 15.61 55.41
CA ILE A 31 -13.41 15.71 54.65
C ILE A 31 -13.47 16.88 53.66
N GLU A 32 -12.54 17.82 53.79
CA GLU A 32 -12.35 18.95 52.88
C GLU A 32 -10.86 19.08 52.53
N PRO A 33 -10.52 19.73 51.40
CA PRO A 33 -9.12 19.85 50.99
C PRO A 33 -8.30 20.64 52.01
N ASN A 34 -7.27 20.00 52.55
CA ASN A 34 -6.36 20.55 53.54
C ASN A 34 -4.97 20.70 52.96
N ARG A 35 -4.29 21.80 53.27
CA ARG A 35 -2.94 22.06 52.76
C ARG A 35 -1.95 21.09 53.39
N VAL A 36 -1.19 20.38 52.55
CA VAL A 36 -0.14 19.46 53.00
C VAL A 36 1.09 20.25 53.43
N ILE A 37 1.59 19.98 54.64
CA ILE A 37 2.77 20.64 55.22
C ILE A 37 3.95 19.66 55.20
N GLY A 38 5.17 20.17 54.99
CA GLY A 38 6.38 19.36 55.01
C GLY A 38 6.76 18.74 53.66
N VAL A 39 5.97 18.96 52.61
CA VAL A 39 6.38 18.62 51.24
C VAL A 39 7.54 19.50 50.77
N PRO A 40 8.39 19.01 49.86
CA PRO A 40 9.50 19.79 49.31
C PRO A 40 9.02 21.04 48.57
N VAL A 41 9.68 22.17 48.84
CA VAL A 41 9.38 23.49 48.26
C VAL A 41 10.61 24.16 47.67
N ASP A 42 10.40 25.04 46.68
CA ASP A 42 11.38 25.95 46.10
C ASP A 42 10.85 27.41 46.10
N GLU A 43 11.49 28.28 45.32
CA GLU A 43 11.09 29.68 45.17
C GLU A 43 9.68 29.89 44.58
N HIS A 44 9.18 28.91 43.80
CA HIS A 44 7.87 28.92 43.13
C HIS A 44 6.77 28.21 43.94
N GLY A 45 7.12 27.46 44.99
CA GLY A 45 6.19 26.77 45.88
C GLY A 45 6.48 25.28 45.97
N VAL A 46 5.46 24.44 46.02
CA VAL A 46 5.63 22.98 46.08
C VAL A 46 6.31 22.45 44.81
N LYS A 47 7.37 21.63 44.98
CA LYS A 47 8.17 21.04 43.90
C LYS A 47 7.54 19.79 43.28
N VAL A 48 6.54 19.21 43.93
CA VAL A 48 5.88 17.97 43.56
C VAL A 48 5.19 18.13 42.20
N ILE A 49 5.39 17.14 41.32
CA ILE A 49 4.79 17.06 39.99
C ILE A 49 3.95 15.79 39.79
N SER A 50 4.18 14.76 40.59
CA SER A 50 3.41 13.51 40.54
C SER A 50 3.27 12.89 41.93
N ILE A 51 2.13 12.25 42.18
CA ILE A 51 1.77 11.61 43.45
C ILE A 51 1.18 10.24 43.13
N ALA A 52 1.67 9.22 43.83
CA ALA A 52 1.15 7.85 43.75
C ALA A 52 0.93 7.31 45.17
N CYS A 53 -0.19 6.63 45.40
CA CYS A 53 -0.61 6.23 46.74
C CYS A 53 -0.88 4.73 46.79
N GLY A 54 -0.39 4.08 47.85
CA GLY A 54 -0.81 2.73 48.22
C GLY A 54 -1.99 2.80 49.19
N ILE A 55 -2.24 1.70 49.91
CA ILE A 55 -3.29 1.69 50.94
C ILE A 55 -2.90 2.65 52.07
N ASP A 56 -1.69 2.48 52.59
CA ASP A 56 -1.25 3.10 53.84
C ASP A 56 -0.08 4.06 53.66
N HIS A 57 0.39 4.32 52.43
CA HIS A 57 1.52 5.17 52.14
C HIS A 57 1.34 6.01 50.89
N THR A 58 2.13 7.07 50.77
CA THR A 58 2.13 7.99 49.62
C THR A 58 3.55 8.30 49.20
N LEU A 59 3.78 8.30 47.90
CA LEU A 59 5.01 8.76 47.26
C LEU A 59 4.79 10.08 46.53
N PHE A 60 5.73 11.00 46.66
CA PHE A 60 5.77 12.28 45.97
C PHE A 60 7.00 12.34 45.07
N LEU A 61 6.81 12.61 43.78
CA LEU A 61 7.88 12.88 42.83
C LEU A 61 8.02 14.39 42.60
N CYS A 62 9.21 14.92 42.80
CA CYS A 62 9.53 16.33 42.56
C CYS A 62 10.08 16.57 41.15
N HIS A 63 9.98 17.81 40.67
CA HIS A 63 10.48 18.19 39.33
C HIS A 63 11.99 18.00 39.13
N ASP A 64 12.76 17.92 40.21
CA ASP A 64 14.20 17.61 40.22
C ASP A 64 14.49 16.10 40.23
N GLY A 65 13.46 15.26 40.23
CA GLY A 65 13.56 13.80 40.25
C GLY A 65 13.74 13.18 41.63
N THR A 66 13.70 13.97 42.71
CA THR A 66 13.72 13.41 44.06
C THR A 66 12.38 12.79 44.43
N VAL A 67 12.41 11.63 45.10
CA VAL A 67 11.22 10.92 45.58
C VAL A 67 11.14 11.02 47.09
N TRP A 68 9.94 11.28 47.61
CA TRP A 68 9.66 11.39 49.03
C TRP A 68 8.54 10.45 49.41
N SER A 69 8.59 9.86 50.60
CA SER A 69 7.61 8.89 51.08
C SER A 69 7.06 9.27 52.46
N VAL A 70 5.81 8.85 52.71
CA VAL A 70 5.14 9.05 54.00
C VAL A 70 4.04 7.99 54.21
N GLY A 71 3.61 7.77 55.46
CA GLY A 71 2.60 6.78 55.82
C GLY A 71 3.17 5.55 56.56
N ALA A 72 2.48 4.41 56.52
CA ALA A 72 2.93 3.16 57.15
C ALA A 72 4.16 2.54 56.48
N ASN A 73 4.94 1.75 57.22
CA ASN A 73 6.14 1.07 56.72
C ASN A 73 6.21 -0.44 57.05
N HIS A 74 5.08 -1.08 57.32
CA HIS A 74 5.04 -2.48 57.76
C HIS A 74 5.62 -3.48 56.74
N TYR A 75 5.58 -3.13 55.46
CA TYR A 75 6.16 -3.89 54.35
C TYR A 75 7.32 -3.13 53.70
N ALA A 76 8.00 -2.27 54.46
CA ALA A 76 9.09 -1.41 53.98
C ALA A 76 8.75 -0.53 52.76
N GLN A 77 7.46 -0.26 52.52
CA GLN A 77 6.98 0.52 51.38
C GLN A 77 7.48 1.98 51.34
N LEU A 78 8.03 2.51 52.44
CA LEU A 78 8.65 3.83 52.48
C LEU A 78 10.09 3.85 51.95
N GLY A 79 10.73 2.69 51.74
CA GLY A 79 12.10 2.61 51.21
C GLY A 79 13.18 2.94 52.23
N ARG A 80 13.01 2.53 53.50
CA ARG A 80 13.93 2.79 54.63
C ARG A 80 13.90 1.67 55.68
N GLU A 81 14.98 1.53 56.45
CA GLU A 81 15.27 0.39 57.34
C GLU A 81 14.29 0.17 58.50
N CYS A 82 13.56 1.18 58.97
CA CYS A 82 12.70 1.07 60.16
C CYS A 82 11.30 0.52 59.81
N SER A 83 11.06 -0.78 60.02
CA SER A 83 9.80 -1.47 59.68
C SER A 83 8.67 -1.36 60.73
N GLU A 84 8.92 -0.80 61.91
CA GLU A 84 7.99 -0.96 63.05
C GLU A 84 7.14 0.26 63.45
N GLU A 85 7.24 1.41 62.78
CA GLU A 85 6.21 2.46 62.89
C GLU A 85 6.21 3.37 61.65
N GLY A 86 5.01 3.69 61.16
CA GLY A 86 4.80 4.61 60.04
C GLY A 86 5.34 6.02 60.31
N SER A 87 5.53 6.80 59.25
CA SER A 87 5.93 8.21 59.31
C SER A 87 4.73 9.13 59.18
N TYR A 88 4.54 10.01 60.16
CA TYR A 88 3.71 11.22 60.01
C TYR A 88 4.54 12.42 59.56
N THR A 89 5.70 12.17 58.95
CA THR A 89 6.60 13.19 58.41
C THR A 89 7.10 12.73 57.05
N ILE A 90 7.09 13.62 56.08
CA ILE A 90 7.47 13.34 54.69
C ILE A 90 9.01 13.29 54.64
N TYR A 91 9.57 12.14 54.26
CA TYR A 91 11.02 11.94 54.20
C TYR A 91 11.49 11.65 52.78
N PRO A 92 12.73 12.04 52.44
CA PRO A 92 13.31 11.68 51.15
C PRO A 92 13.60 10.18 51.12
N VAL A 93 13.27 9.54 50.00
CA VAL A 93 13.63 8.14 49.73
C VAL A 93 15.05 8.12 49.18
N ASN A 94 15.93 7.34 49.82
CA ASN A 94 17.25 7.10 49.25
C ASN A 94 17.15 6.04 48.15
N LEU A 95 17.10 6.50 46.90
CA LEU A 95 16.99 5.63 45.74
C LEU A 95 18.30 4.96 45.33
N GLY A 96 19.44 5.38 45.91
CA GLY A 96 20.77 4.82 45.57
C GLY A 96 21.21 5.09 44.13
N VAL A 97 20.56 6.02 43.43
CA VAL A 97 20.78 6.32 42.02
C VAL A 97 21.12 7.80 41.84
N GLY A 98 22.21 8.10 41.13
CA GLY A 98 22.65 9.47 40.82
C GLY A 98 21.95 10.12 39.61
N ALA A 99 20.82 9.56 39.16
CA ALA A 99 20.05 10.01 37.99
C ALA A 99 18.61 10.34 38.39
N LYS A 100 17.94 11.15 37.58
CA LYS A 100 16.60 11.70 37.83
C LYS A 100 15.52 10.61 37.76
N ILE A 101 14.56 10.58 38.69
CA ILE A 101 13.32 9.80 38.53
C ILE A 101 12.34 10.58 37.65
N ILE A 102 11.73 9.89 36.69
CA ILE A 102 10.77 10.48 35.74
C ILE A 102 9.33 9.99 35.99
N SER A 103 9.14 8.84 36.63
CA SER A 103 7.82 8.30 36.95
C SER A 103 7.87 7.43 38.21
N ILE A 104 6.76 7.41 38.94
CA ILE A 104 6.53 6.57 40.12
C ILE A 104 5.20 5.83 39.97
N SER A 105 5.15 4.60 40.46
CA SER A 105 3.94 3.77 40.49
C SER A 105 3.87 3.02 41.80
N VAL A 106 2.67 2.86 42.34
CA VAL A 106 2.47 2.30 43.67
C VAL A 106 1.35 1.29 43.61
N GLY A 107 1.62 0.07 44.06
CA GLY A 107 0.60 -0.94 44.33
C GLY A 107 0.12 -0.85 45.78
N PHE A 108 -0.52 -1.90 46.31
CA PHE A 108 -1.04 -1.81 47.68
C PHE A 108 0.06 -1.61 48.72
N TYR A 109 1.17 -2.33 48.58
CA TYR A 109 2.29 -2.35 49.54
C TYR A 109 3.68 -2.36 48.87
N HIS A 110 3.76 -2.14 47.56
CA HIS A 110 5.01 -2.10 46.80
C HIS A 110 5.07 -0.89 45.88
N ASN A 111 6.27 -0.56 45.43
CA ASN A 111 6.53 0.62 44.64
C ASN A 111 7.45 0.30 43.46
N LEU A 112 7.27 1.05 42.39
CA LEU A 112 8.17 1.13 41.26
C LEU A 112 8.55 2.58 40.98
N ALA A 113 9.79 2.80 40.53
CA ALA A 113 10.25 4.10 40.06
C ALA A 113 11.07 3.94 38.79
N VAL A 114 10.73 4.73 37.77
CA VAL A 114 11.42 4.77 36.48
C VAL A 114 12.48 5.87 36.51
N VAL A 115 13.73 5.51 36.25
CA VAL A 115 14.86 6.43 36.13
C VAL A 115 14.92 6.97 34.70
N GLU A 116 15.38 8.21 34.52
CA GLU A 116 15.50 8.88 33.22
C GLU A 116 16.31 8.08 32.19
N ASP A 117 17.32 7.33 32.65
CA ASP A 117 18.16 6.44 31.86
C ASP A 117 17.53 5.06 31.58
N GLY A 118 16.25 4.88 31.92
CA GLY A 118 15.47 3.68 31.62
C GLY A 118 15.58 2.54 32.62
N ARG A 119 16.33 2.71 33.72
CA ARG A 119 16.33 1.72 34.81
C ARG A 119 14.99 1.72 35.56
N LEU A 120 14.55 0.53 35.96
CA LEU A 120 13.40 0.35 36.85
C LEU A 120 13.87 -0.04 38.25
N LEU A 121 13.43 0.71 39.26
CA LEU A 121 13.66 0.42 40.68
C LEU A 121 12.39 -0.14 41.31
N GLY A 122 12.53 -1.03 42.29
CA GLY A 122 11.40 -1.52 43.09
C GLY A 122 11.76 -1.77 44.55
N TRP A 123 10.78 -1.56 45.44
CA TRP A 123 10.87 -1.83 46.88
C TRP A 123 9.48 -1.99 47.51
N GLY A 124 9.43 -2.54 48.73
CA GLY A 124 8.19 -2.87 49.45
C GLY A 124 7.92 -4.38 49.53
N ASP A 125 6.64 -4.76 49.62
CA ASP A 125 6.22 -6.16 49.65
C ASP A 125 6.61 -6.89 48.35
N ASN A 126 7.07 -8.15 48.47
CA ASN A 126 7.34 -9.06 47.35
C ASN A 126 6.75 -10.46 47.59
N SER A 127 5.74 -10.58 48.47
CA SER A 127 5.05 -11.84 48.78
C SER A 127 4.45 -12.55 47.55
N ARG A 128 4.12 -11.78 46.50
CA ARG A 128 3.58 -12.26 45.22
C ARG A 128 4.52 -12.04 44.03
N GLY A 129 5.82 -11.78 44.27
CA GLY A 129 6.80 -11.58 43.19
C GLY A 129 6.74 -10.22 42.49
N GLN A 130 5.98 -9.26 43.00
CA GLN A 130 5.74 -7.95 42.38
C GLN A 130 6.98 -7.03 42.23
N ILE A 131 8.10 -7.37 42.87
CA ILE A 131 9.39 -6.66 42.77
C ILE A 131 10.48 -7.55 42.12
N LEU A 132 10.16 -8.77 41.66
CA LEU A 132 11.12 -9.67 40.99
C LEU A 132 12.42 -9.93 41.80
N SER A 133 12.32 -10.09 43.11
CA SER A 133 13.48 -10.50 43.92
C SER A 133 13.84 -11.96 43.70
N ASN A 134 15.15 -12.25 43.69
CA ASN A 134 15.70 -13.60 43.71
C ASN A 134 15.30 -14.40 44.97
N PHE A 135 14.89 -13.71 46.03
CA PHE A 135 14.40 -14.33 47.26
C PHE A 135 12.86 -14.24 47.32
N PRO A 136 12.16 -15.36 47.11
CA PRO A 136 10.71 -15.38 47.14
C PRO A 136 10.19 -15.02 48.54
N ASN A 137 9.24 -14.09 48.60
CA ASN A 137 8.55 -13.64 49.82
C ASN A 137 9.38 -12.77 50.77
N GLU A 138 10.52 -12.24 50.31
CA GLU A 138 11.30 -11.26 51.07
C GLU A 138 10.78 -9.84 50.84
N THR A 139 10.55 -9.07 51.92
CA THR A 139 10.26 -7.64 51.81
C THR A 139 11.51 -6.87 51.41
N ILE A 140 11.41 -6.04 50.38
CA ILE A 140 12.55 -5.28 49.84
C ILE A 140 12.60 -3.91 50.53
N VAL A 141 13.56 -3.76 51.43
CA VAL A 141 13.61 -2.62 52.35
C VAL A 141 14.04 -1.31 51.67
N LEU A 142 15.02 -1.39 50.78
CA LEU A 142 15.57 -0.24 50.07
C LEU A 142 15.31 -0.38 48.57
N PRO A 143 15.09 0.74 47.85
CA PRO A 143 14.98 0.76 46.39
C PRO A 143 16.10 -0.04 45.72
N ARG A 144 15.72 -1.03 44.91
CA ARG A 144 16.66 -1.91 44.20
C ARG A 144 16.40 -1.89 42.70
N LYS A 145 17.47 -1.89 41.91
CA LYS A 145 17.40 -2.05 40.45
C LYS A 145 16.88 -3.44 40.07
N LEU A 146 15.86 -3.46 39.22
CA LEU A 146 15.35 -4.67 38.57
C LEU A 146 16.22 -4.97 37.34
N CYS A 147 16.80 -6.16 37.28
CA CYS A 147 17.86 -6.48 36.30
C CYS A 147 17.34 -6.95 34.93
N SER A 148 16.03 -7.17 34.79
CA SER A 148 15.44 -7.82 33.61
C SER A 148 14.94 -6.88 32.51
N PHE A 149 15.01 -5.55 32.72
CA PHE A 149 14.43 -4.57 31.80
C PHE A 149 15.48 -3.65 31.19
N THR A 150 15.28 -3.31 29.92
CA THR A 150 16.05 -2.30 29.19
C THR A 150 15.12 -1.14 28.85
N GLU A 151 15.57 0.09 29.10
CA GLU A 151 14.95 1.32 28.60
C GLU A 151 13.46 1.51 28.95
N VAL A 152 13.09 1.32 30.22
CA VAL A 152 11.71 1.52 30.69
C VAL A 152 11.32 3.01 30.62
N VAL A 153 10.18 3.32 30.02
CA VAL A 153 9.62 4.68 29.95
C VAL A 153 8.41 4.88 30.86
N GLN A 154 7.66 3.81 31.15
CA GLN A 154 6.51 3.86 32.07
C GLN A 154 6.42 2.59 32.91
N SER A 155 5.83 2.73 34.09
CA SER A 155 5.42 1.63 34.95
C SER A 155 3.96 1.84 35.39
N SER A 156 3.30 0.74 35.76
CA SER A 156 2.01 0.77 36.43
C SER A 156 1.93 -0.40 37.41
N CYS A 157 1.25 -0.21 38.54
CA CYS A 157 1.09 -1.24 39.56
C CYS A 157 -0.39 -1.57 39.74
N GLY A 158 -0.71 -2.85 39.75
CA GLY A 158 -1.99 -3.33 40.26
C GLY A 158 -1.92 -3.59 41.76
N LYS A 159 -2.84 -4.41 42.28
CA LYS A 159 -2.89 -4.73 43.72
C LYS A 159 -1.60 -5.37 44.23
N SER A 160 -1.20 -6.48 43.60
CA SER A 160 0.03 -7.23 43.87
C SER A 160 0.75 -7.58 42.56
N SER A 161 0.51 -6.81 41.50
CA SER A 161 1.07 -6.99 40.17
C SER A 161 1.72 -5.71 39.68
N SER A 162 2.55 -5.86 38.66
CA SER A 162 3.38 -4.79 38.13
C SER A 162 3.49 -4.91 36.62
N MET A 163 3.55 -3.77 35.95
CA MET A 163 3.73 -3.65 34.51
C MET A 163 4.78 -2.59 34.18
N ALA A 164 5.45 -2.77 33.04
CA ALA A 164 6.38 -1.80 32.48
C ALA A 164 6.22 -1.71 30.95
N LEU A 165 6.50 -0.52 30.41
CA LEU A 165 6.57 -0.22 28.98
C LEU A 165 7.99 0.28 28.65
N SER A 166 8.64 -0.29 27.65
CA SER A 166 9.96 0.19 27.17
C SER A 166 9.83 1.30 26.13
N GLU A 167 10.96 1.97 25.88
CA GLU A 167 11.16 2.94 24.81
C GLU A 167 10.91 2.35 23.41
N ALA A 168 11.11 1.04 23.26
CA ALA A 168 10.81 0.27 22.07
C ALA A 168 9.31 -0.16 21.98
N GLY A 169 8.49 0.10 23.00
CA GLY A 169 7.05 -0.24 22.99
C GLY A 169 6.72 -1.67 23.48
N THR A 170 7.69 -2.40 24.04
CA THR A 170 7.44 -3.72 24.65
C THR A 170 6.73 -3.56 25.99
N VAL A 171 5.69 -4.37 26.23
CA VAL A 171 4.95 -4.39 27.50
C VAL A 171 5.28 -5.65 28.28
N TRP A 172 5.74 -5.49 29.52
CA TRP A 172 5.95 -6.59 30.46
C TRP A 172 4.94 -6.58 31.59
N ILE A 173 4.66 -7.77 32.13
CA ILE A 173 3.83 -7.97 33.30
C ILE A 173 4.41 -9.04 34.24
N TRP A 174 4.30 -8.82 35.55
CA TRP A 174 4.74 -9.75 36.59
C TRP A 174 3.97 -9.57 37.90
N GLY A 175 4.27 -10.41 38.89
CA GLY A 175 3.54 -10.45 40.16
C GLY A 175 2.27 -11.32 40.07
N GLU A 176 1.20 -10.93 40.76
CA GLU A 176 -0.08 -11.65 40.75
C GLU A 176 -0.85 -11.45 39.43
N TYR A 177 -0.79 -12.42 38.53
CA TYR A 177 -1.43 -12.39 37.21
C TYR A 177 -2.33 -13.60 37.02
N MET A 178 -3.64 -13.38 36.81
CA MET A 178 -4.63 -14.45 36.53
C MET A 178 -4.59 -15.58 37.56
N SER A 179 -4.55 -15.23 38.85
CA SER A 179 -4.44 -16.16 39.97
C SER A 179 -3.13 -16.98 40.00
N LYS A 180 -2.13 -16.60 39.20
CA LYS A 180 -0.76 -17.13 39.22
C LYS A 180 0.21 -16.08 39.73
N VAL A 181 1.29 -16.52 40.35
CA VAL A 181 2.39 -15.65 40.79
C VAL A 181 3.52 -15.76 39.78
N LEU A 182 3.73 -14.72 38.98
CA LEU A 182 4.82 -14.58 38.03
C LEU A 182 6.02 -13.99 38.75
N ARG A 183 7.06 -14.82 38.95
CA ARG A 183 8.34 -14.40 39.56
C ARG A 183 9.38 -13.97 38.54
N GLU A 184 9.03 -14.06 37.26
CA GLU A 184 9.79 -13.55 36.12
C GLU A 184 8.82 -12.71 35.25
N PRO A 185 9.31 -11.63 34.63
CA PRO A 185 8.48 -10.83 33.74
C PRO A 185 8.16 -11.60 32.47
N ILE A 186 6.89 -11.55 32.05
CA ILE A 186 6.47 -12.06 30.74
C ILE A 186 6.18 -10.89 29.80
N ILE A 187 6.49 -11.07 28.52
CA ILE A 187 6.13 -10.12 27.46
C ILE A 187 4.67 -10.37 27.09
N VAL A 188 3.91 -9.29 26.90
CA VAL A 188 2.55 -9.35 26.37
C VAL A 188 2.61 -9.31 24.84
N ASP A 189 3.02 -10.44 24.24
CA ASP A 189 3.42 -10.53 22.82
C ASP A 189 2.37 -9.98 21.84
N LEU A 190 1.08 -10.22 22.13
CA LEU A 190 -0.02 -9.80 21.25
C LEU A 190 -0.17 -8.29 21.09
N ILE A 191 0.37 -7.47 21.98
CA ILE A 191 0.37 -6.00 21.79
C ILE A 191 1.75 -5.48 21.39
N GLY A 192 2.77 -6.35 21.29
CA GLY A 192 4.15 -5.98 20.97
C GLY A 192 4.38 -5.48 19.55
N PHE A 193 3.39 -5.58 18.67
CA PHE A 193 3.41 -5.03 17.30
C PHE A 193 2.55 -3.77 17.15
N LEU A 194 1.84 -3.37 18.20
CA LEU A 194 1.01 -2.17 18.22
C LEU A 194 1.81 -1.00 18.81
N PRO A 195 1.61 0.24 18.35
CA PRO A 195 2.33 1.40 18.85
C PRO A 195 1.79 1.85 20.21
N ILE A 196 2.12 1.13 21.28
CA ILE A 196 1.64 1.42 22.64
C ILE A 196 2.25 2.73 23.15
N VAL A 197 1.43 3.61 23.71
CA VAL A 197 1.87 4.90 24.28
C VAL A 197 1.54 5.05 25.76
N GLN A 198 0.63 4.24 26.30
CA GLN A 198 0.30 4.24 27.72
C GLN A 198 -0.09 2.85 28.20
N ILE A 199 0.30 2.53 29.45
CA ILE A 199 -0.17 1.37 30.20
C ILE A 199 -0.87 1.83 31.50
N ALA A 200 -1.88 1.08 31.93
CA ALA A 200 -2.57 1.29 33.20
C ALA A 200 -2.99 -0.06 33.81
N ALA A 201 -2.99 -0.14 35.14
CA ALA A 201 -3.39 -1.34 35.88
C ALA A 201 -4.41 -0.96 36.96
N GLY A 202 -5.49 -1.74 37.07
CA GLY A 202 -6.33 -1.77 38.26
C GLY A 202 -5.93 -2.92 39.19
N ASP A 203 -6.81 -3.37 40.09
CA ASP A 203 -6.43 -4.37 41.09
C ASP A 203 -5.88 -5.67 40.44
N THR A 204 -6.62 -6.20 39.46
CA THR A 204 -6.31 -7.48 38.78
C THR A 204 -6.61 -7.45 37.28
N TYR A 205 -6.61 -6.24 36.68
CA TYR A 205 -6.83 -6.04 35.25
C TYR A 205 -5.96 -4.90 34.70
N TYR A 206 -5.83 -4.86 33.39
CA TYR A 206 -4.78 -4.13 32.69
C TYR A 206 -5.32 -3.50 31.42
N ILE A 207 -4.80 -2.33 31.08
CA ILE A 207 -5.18 -1.56 29.90
C ILE A 207 -3.92 -1.05 29.20
N ALA A 208 -3.94 -1.06 27.88
CA ALA A 208 -2.95 -0.40 27.02
C ALA A 208 -3.64 0.52 26.01
N LEU A 209 -3.04 1.68 25.75
CA LEU A 209 -3.49 2.67 24.77
C LEU A 209 -2.48 2.74 23.63
N THR A 210 -2.94 2.72 22.38
CA THR A 210 -2.09 2.90 21.19
C THR A 210 -1.99 4.37 20.78
N ALA A 211 -0.95 4.73 20.01
CA ALA A 211 -0.75 6.06 19.45
C ALA A 211 -1.91 6.54 18.55
N SER A 212 -2.72 5.60 18.04
CA SER A 212 -3.92 5.86 17.25
C SER A 212 -5.20 5.90 18.08
N GLY A 213 -5.11 5.88 19.41
CA GLY A 213 -6.26 5.95 20.32
C GLY A 213 -7.02 4.63 20.47
N GLY A 214 -6.46 3.51 19.99
CA GLY A 214 -7.01 2.18 20.25
C GLY A 214 -6.78 1.78 21.71
N VAL A 215 -7.82 1.30 22.38
CA VAL A 215 -7.74 0.85 23.78
C VAL A 215 -7.87 -0.66 23.85
N TYR A 216 -6.91 -1.31 24.51
CA TYR A 216 -6.87 -2.75 24.71
C TYR A 216 -6.96 -3.06 26.19
N SER A 217 -7.74 -4.06 26.58
CA SER A 217 -7.86 -4.46 27.98
C SER A 217 -7.91 -5.97 28.18
N TRP A 218 -7.40 -6.42 29.32
CA TRP A 218 -7.40 -7.83 29.74
C TRP A 218 -7.32 -7.93 31.26
N GLY A 219 -7.63 -9.10 31.82
CA GLY A 219 -7.71 -9.26 33.27
C GLY A 219 -9.03 -9.81 33.77
N ASN A 220 -9.27 -9.50 35.05
CA ASN A 220 -10.57 -9.67 35.69
C ASN A 220 -11.63 -8.73 35.06
N ASN A 221 -12.84 -9.24 34.87
CA ASN A 221 -13.97 -8.52 34.28
C ASN A 221 -15.30 -8.73 35.02
N GLU A 222 -15.26 -9.15 36.29
CA GLU A 222 -16.45 -9.43 37.10
C GLU A 222 -17.48 -8.29 37.15
N PHE A 223 -17.03 -7.04 36.99
CA PHE A 223 -17.85 -5.83 37.03
C PHE A 223 -17.97 -5.12 35.67
N GLY A 224 -17.44 -5.69 34.58
CA GLY A 224 -17.44 -5.05 33.26
C GLY A 224 -16.31 -4.04 33.06
N GLN A 225 -15.30 -4.02 33.92
CA GLN A 225 -14.18 -3.06 33.90
C GLN A 225 -13.28 -3.14 32.65
N LEU A 226 -13.47 -4.17 31.82
CA LEU A 226 -12.80 -4.31 30.52
C LEU A 226 -13.61 -3.69 29.36
N GLY A 227 -14.90 -3.37 29.55
CA GLY A 227 -15.66 -2.60 28.55
C GLY A 227 -16.09 -3.36 27.28
N HIS A 228 -16.06 -4.69 27.29
CA HIS A 228 -16.36 -5.54 26.12
C HIS A 228 -17.83 -6.00 26.01
N LYS A 229 -18.77 -5.36 26.72
CA LYS A 229 -20.19 -5.75 26.75
C LYS A 229 -20.41 -7.20 27.22
N ASP A 230 -19.56 -7.66 28.11
CA ASP A 230 -19.68 -8.93 28.81
C ASP A 230 -18.94 -8.86 30.16
N TYR A 231 -18.98 -9.97 30.91
CA TYR A 231 -18.31 -10.13 32.21
C TYR A 231 -17.22 -11.21 32.19
N ARG A 232 -16.73 -11.57 31.00
CA ARG A 232 -15.73 -12.64 30.85
C ARG A 232 -14.34 -12.11 31.14
N ASN A 233 -13.60 -12.83 31.98
CA ASN A 233 -12.18 -12.58 32.16
C ASN A 233 -11.42 -12.87 30.87
N ARG A 234 -10.40 -12.08 30.58
CA ARG A 234 -9.60 -12.18 29.36
C ARG A 234 -8.16 -12.41 29.73
N THR A 235 -7.57 -13.52 29.30
CA THR A 235 -6.15 -13.82 29.58
C THR A 235 -5.19 -13.11 28.62
N LEU A 236 -5.73 -12.58 27.52
CA LEU A 236 -5.00 -11.92 26.45
C LEU A 236 -5.65 -10.54 26.21
N PRO A 237 -4.87 -9.51 25.79
CA PRO A 237 -5.42 -8.21 25.44
C PRO A 237 -6.51 -8.33 24.37
N GLU A 238 -7.61 -7.60 24.52
CA GLU A 238 -8.66 -7.49 23.51
C GLU A 238 -8.98 -6.00 23.30
N ARG A 239 -9.30 -5.60 22.07
CA ARG A 239 -9.63 -4.21 21.72
C ARG A 239 -11.04 -3.83 22.20
N ILE A 240 -11.19 -2.67 22.86
CA ILE A 240 -12.47 -2.13 23.31
C ILE A 240 -13.16 -1.42 22.14
N LYS A 241 -13.94 -2.16 21.35
CA LYS A 241 -14.58 -1.66 20.12
C LYS A 241 -15.47 -0.42 20.31
N HIS A 242 -16.07 -0.24 21.50
CA HIS A 242 -16.93 0.92 21.79
C HIS A 242 -16.16 2.25 21.86
N LEU A 243 -14.83 2.22 21.97
CA LEU A 243 -13.98 3.41 21.97
C LEU A 243 -13.33 3.69 20.61
N ASP A 244 -13.52 2.80 19.62
CA ASP A 244 -13.04 3.02 18.25
C ASP A 244 -13.75 4.25 17.67
N SER A 245 -13.01 5.29 17.30
CA SER A 245 -13.47 6.62 16.86
C SER A 245 -13.72 7.67 17.96
N MET A 246 -13.37 7.38 19.21
CA MET A 246 -13.48 8.38 20.30
C MET A 246 -12.19 9.17 20.52
N ASN A 247 -11.14 8.95 19.72
CA ASN A 247 -9.84 9.64 19.82
C ASN A 247 -9.31 9.66 21.26
N ILE A 248 -9.24 8.48 21.89
CA ILE A 248 -8.77 8.36 23.27
C ILE A 248 -7.30 8.75 23.35
N VAL A 249 -6.97 9.61 24.33
CA VAL A 249 -5.62 10.12 24.55
C VAL A 249 -5.07 9.77 25.93
N TYR A 250 -5.94 9.36 26.86
CA TYR A 250 -5.52 8.97 28.20
C TYR A 250 -6.49 7.96 28.83
N VAL A 251 -5.95 7.00 29.58
CA VAL A 251 -6.72 6.01 30.35
C VAL A 251 -6.24 5.95 31.80
N THR A 252 -7.14 5.64 32.73
CA THR A 252 -6.80 5.40 34.14
C THR A 252 -7.72 4.36 34.74
N CYS A 253 -7.19 3.61 35.70
CA CYS A 253 -7.86 2.49 36.33
C CYS A 253 -8.05 2.76 37.83
N GLY A 254 -9.25 2.53 38.34
CA GLY A 254 -9.49 2.25 39.76
C GLY A 254 -9.45 0.75 40.03
N SER A 255 -9.87 0.32 41.22
CA SER A 255 -9.80 -1.11 41.59
C SER A 255 -10.62 -2.01 40.68
N SER A 256 -11.78 -1.53 40.23
CA SER A 256 -12.69 -2.31 39.38
C SER A 256 -13.51 -1.43 38.43
N HIS A 257 -13.02 -0.24 38.10
CA HIS A 257 -13.64 0.67 37.13
C HIS A 257 -12.56 1.43 36.36
N THR A 258 -12.88 1.83 35.15
CA THR A 258 -11.97 2.48 34.20
C THR A 258 -12.56 3.80 33.76
N LEU A 259 -11.70 4.82 33.62
CA LEU A 259 -12.01 6.05 32.90
C LEU A 259 -11.11 6.20 31.68
N ALA A 260 -11.68 6.67 30.57
CA ALA A 260 -10.96 7.02 29.36
C ALA A 260 -11.29 8.48 28.97
N LEU A 261 -10.28 9.25 28.60
CA LEU A 261 -10.37 10.64 28.18
C LEU A 261 -10.06 10.74 26.69
N SER A 262 -10.97 11.37 25.94
CA SER A 262 -10.77 11.69 24.53
C SER A 262 -10.05 13.02 24.34
N LYS A 263 -9.48 13.22 23.15
CA LYS A 263 -8.82 14.48 22.76
C LYS A 263 -9.74 15.70 22.84
N ASP A 264 -11.04 15.52 22.58
CA ASP A 264 -12.05 16.60 22.68
C ASP A 264 -12.58 16.82 24.12
N GLY A 265 -11.97 16.17 25.11
CA GLY A 265 -12.27 16.39 26.53
C GLY A 265 -13.50 15.63 27.04
N LYS A 266 -14.01 14.61 26.32
CA LYS A 266 -15.08 13.73 26.81
C LYS A 266 -14.49 12.63 27.69
N VAL A 267 -15.23 12.26 28.73
CA VAL A 267 -14.85 11.20 29.67
C VAL A 267 -15.82 10.04 29.54
N PHE A 268 -15.28 8.85 29.30
CA PHE A 268 -16.02 7.59 29.26
C PHE A 268 -15.70 6.78 30.52
N ALA A 269 -16.73 6.19 31.13
CA ALA A 269 -16.61 5.39 32.34
C ALA A 269 -17.25 4.01 32.17
N PHE A 270 -16.64 2.99 32.76
CA PHE A 270 -17.14 1.60 32.76
C PHE A 270 -16.53 0.80 33.93
N GLY A 271 -17.13 -0.35 34.25
CA GLY A 271 -16.82 -1.20 35.38
C GLY A 271 -17.80 -1.06 36.54
N ASN A 272 -17.31 -1.25 37.76
CA ASN A 272 -18.12 -1.20 38.97
C ASN A 272 -18.64 0.22 39.21
N ASP A 273 -19.96 0.41 39.33
CA ASP A 273 -20.59 1.68 39.66
C ASP A 273 -21.55 1.58 40.87
N SER A 274 -21.32 0.58 41.74
CA SER A 274 -22.12 0.37 42.97
C SER A 274 -22.08 1.56 43.94
N SER A 275 -21.01 2.35 43.89
CA SER A 275 -20.81 3.54 44.70
C SER A 275 -20.87 4.83 43.88
N GLY A 276 -21.23 4.80 42.59
CA GLY A 276 -21.28 6.00 41.76
C GLY A 276 -19.93 6.44 41.20
N GLN A 277 -18.90 5.59 41.25
CA GLN A 277 -17.54 5.91 40.81
C GLN A 277 -17.38 6.07 39.28
N CYS A 278 -18.40 5.73 38.49
CA CYS A 278 -18.51 6.05 37.07
C CYS A 278 -19.24 7.38 36.81
N GLY A 279 -19.91 7.96 37.82
CA GLY A 279 -20.50 9.31 37.73
C GLY A 279 -21.72 9.43 36.81
N LEU A 280 -22.42 8.32 36.52
CA LEU A 280 -23.46 8.25 35.49
C LEU A 280 -24.85 8.73 35.96
N GLY A 281 -24.96 9.29 37.17
CA GLY A 281 -26.22 9.76 37.75
C GLY A 281 -27.18 8.67 38.19
N ARG A 282 -26.73 7.42 38.12
CA ARG A 282 -27.43 6.22 38.60
C ARG A 282 -26.41 5.32 39.30
N LYS A 283 -26.89 4.31 40.02
CA LYS A 283 -26.04 3.22 40.51
C LYS A 283 -26.36 1.97 39.71
N LYS A 284 -25.35 1.39 39.07
CA LYS A 284 -25.44 0.08 38.42
C LYS A 284 -24.20 -0.70 38.84
N GLU A 285 -24.37 -1.89 39.39
CA GLU A 285 -23.22 -2.64 39.92
C GLU A 285 -22.17 -2.93 38.85
N ARG A 286 -22.60 -3.14 37.60
CA ARG A 286 -21.73 -3.55 36.50
C ARG A 286 -22.04 -2.75 35.22
N GLU A 287 -21.17 -1.84 34.86
CA GLU A 287 -21.22 -1.09 33.60
C GLU A 287 -20.23 -1.70 32.62
N ASP A 288 -20.71 -2.62 31.79
CA ASP A 288 -19.92 -3.42 30.85
C ASP A 288 -19.58 -2.74 29.53
N VAL A 289 -20.07 -1.52 29.31
CA VAL A 289 -19.85 -0.71 28.13
C VAL A 289 -19.34 0.67 28.55
N PRO A 290 -18.31 1.24 27.86
CA PRO A 290 -17.89 2.61 28.07
C PRO A 290 -19.03 3.61 27.82
N ILE A 291 -19.37 4.42 28.82
CA ILE A 291 -20.45 5.41 28.73
C ILE A 291 -19.89 6.81 29.01
N SER A 292 -20.24 7.76 28.14
CA SER A 292 -19.88 9.18 28.35
C SER A 292 -20.58 9.72 29.60
N ILE A 293 -19.82 10.38 30.47
CA ILE A 293 -20.35 10.99 31.70
C ILE A 293 -21.21 12.21 31.34
N PRO A 294 -22.53 12.22 31.63
CA PRO A 294 -23.43 13.27 31.15
C PRO A 294 -23.10 14.67 31.68
N GLU A 295 -22.62 14.76 32.92
CA GLU A 295 -22.31 16.04 33.59
C GLU A 295 -21.18 16.81 32.91
N PHE A 296 -20.32 16.12 32.15
CA PHE A 296 -19.21 16.75 31.42
C PHE A 296 -19.54 17.06 29.96
N LEU A 297 -20.76 16.75 29.48
CA LEU A 297 -21.16 17.06 28.11
C LEU A 297 -21.12 18.59 27.88
N GLY A 298 -20.43 19.01 26.82
CA GLY A 298 -20.23 20.43 26.50
C GLY A 298 -19.14 21.13 27.30
N SER A 299 -18.46 20.42 28.21
CA SER A 299 -17.26 20.88 28.92
C SER A 299 -16.01 20.18 28.38
N HIS A 300 -14.84 20.80 28.53
CA HIS A 300 -13.56 20.20 28.16
C HIS A 300 -12.84 19.69 29.41
N VAL A 301 -12.83 18.37 29.62
CA VAL A 301 -12.04 17.75 30.69
C VAL A 301 -10.57 17.69 30.27
N SER A 302 -9.68 18.15 31.14
CA SER A 302 -8.23 18.26 30.89
C SER A 302 -7.38 17.20 31.60
N ALA A 303 -7.94 16.56 32.63
CA ALA A 303 -7.32 15.44 33.34
C ALA A 303 -8.37 14.59 34.06
N ILE A 304 -8.05 13.31 34.26
CA ILE A 304 -8.85 12.34 35.01
C ILE A 304 -7.93 11.53 35.92
N ALA A 305 -8.42 11.13 37.10
CA ALA A 305 -7.72 10.24 38.01
C ALA A 305 -8.71 9.29 38.70
N CYS A 306 -8.32 8.02 38.88
CA CYS A 306 -9.13 7.05 39.61
C CYS A 306 -8.47 6.68 40.93
N GLY A 307 -9.28 6.65 42.00
CA GLY A 307 -8.91 5.98 43.23
C GLY A 307 -9.53 4.58 43.30
N ARG A 308 -9.58 3.99 44.49
CA ARG A 308 -10.11 2.62 44.66
C ARG A 308 -11.57 2.49 44.23
N ARG A 309 -12.41 3.41 44.70
CA ARG A 309 -13.87 3.45 44.47
C ARG A 309 -14.39 4.88 44.26
N HIS A 310 -13.52 5.78 43.81
CA HIS A 310 -13.86 7.16 43.47
C HIS A 310 -13.04 7.63 42.28
N SER A 311 -13.46 8.77 41.74
CA SER A 311 -12.93 9.35 40.52
C SER A 311 -12.87 10.86 40.63
N LEU A 312 -11.85 11.45 40.01
CA LEU A 312 -11.62 12.89 39.91
C LEU A 312 -11.52 13.30 38.44
N ALA A 313 -12.00 14.49 38.12
CA ALA A 313 -11.84 15.14 36.82
C ALA A 313 -11.47 16.61 36.99
N LEU A 314 -10.60 17.11 36.11
CA LEU A 314 -10.18 18.52 36.08
C LEU A 314 -10.84 19.23 34.89
N VAL A 315 -11.72 20.17 35.19
CA VAL A 315 -12.49 20.93 34.18
C VAL A 315 -12.22 22.41 34.41
N ASN A 316 -11.56 23.07 33.46
CA ASN A 316 -11.27 24.51 33.50
C ASN A 316 -10.63 24.97 34.84
N GLY A 317 -9.62 24.23 35.33
CA GLY A 317 -8.93 24.54 36.60
C GLY A 317 -9.72 24.19 37.87
N GLN A 318 -10.90 23.56 37.75
CA GLN A 318 -11.76 23.14 38.85
C GLN A 318 -11.83 21.61 38.97
N VAL A 319 -11.79 21.12 40.20
CA VAL A 319 -11.87 19.67 40.49
C VAL A 319 -13.32 19.26 40.65
N TRP A 320 -13.66 18.17 39.98
CA TRP A 320 -14.93 17.46 40.11
C TRP A 320 -14.67 16.06 40.63
N SER A 321 -15.42 15.64 41.65
CA SER A 321 -15.22 14.37 42.35
C SER A 321 -16.52 13.57 42.44
N PHE A 322 -16.44 12.25 42.30
CA PHE A 322 -17.59 11.33 42.40
C PHE A 322 -17.15 9.92 42.83
N GLY A 323 -18.11 9.12 43.30
CA GLY A 323 -17.90 7.80 43.89
C GLY A 323 -18.02 7.78 45.42
N THR A 324 -17.37 6.80 46.05
CA THR A 324 -17.33 6.61 47.50
C THR A 324 -16.75 7.84 48.19
N ASN A 325 -17.32 8.20 49.36
CA ASN A 325 -16.86 9.34 50.16
C ASN A 325 -16.83 9.04 51.66
N ASN A 326 -16.81 7.76 52.05
CA ASN A 326 -16.91 7.37 53.45
C ASN A 326 -15.71 7.85 54.29
N ASN A 327 -14.58 8.12 53.65
CA ASN A 327 -13.37 8.64 54.28
C ASN A 327 -13.08 10.11 53.89
N GLY A 328 -14.06 10.83 53.32
CA GLY A 328 -13.86 12.21 52.88
C GLY A 328 -13.06 12.36 51.57
N GLN A 329 -12.80 11.27 50.84
CA GLN A 329 -11.95 11.24 49.64
C GLN A 329 -12.46 12.09 48.45
N LEU A 330 -13.67 12.65 48.53
CA LEU A 330 -14.20 13.60 47.56
C LEU A 330 -13.96 15.07 47.96
N GLY A 331 -13.62 15.37 49.21
CA GLY A 331 -13.30 16.75 49.65
C GLY A 331 -14.51 17.69 49.65
N LEU A 332 -15.73 17.16 49.80
CA LEU A 332 -16.98 17.92 49.68
C LEU A 332 -17.53 18.42 51.04
N ASN A 333 -16.71 18.38 52.10
CA ASN A 333 -17.12 18.68 53.48
C ASN A 333 -18.34 17.84 53.91
N SER A 334 -18.29 16.55 53.59
CA SER A 334 -19.36 15.58 53.78
C SER A 334 -18.79 14.17 53.65
N PHE A 335 -19.48 13.17 54.23
CA PHE A 335 -19.21 11.74 54.00
C PHE A 335 -20.13 11.11 52.94
N ASN A 336 -21.00 11.91 52.31
CA ASN A 336 -21.97 11.40 51.36
C ASN A 336 -21.31 11.05 50.04
N THR A 337 -21.42 9.78 49.67
CA THR A 337 -21.07 9.23 48.35
C THR A 337 -21.83 9.98 47.24
N GLN A 338 -21.16 10.29 46.13
CA GLN A 338 -21.74 11.05 45.01
C GLN A 338 -21.85 10.19 43.75
N ILE A 339 -23.06 10.06 43.21
CA ILE A 339 -23.33 9.32 41.96
C ILE A 339 -23.26 10.19 40.70
N THR A 340 -23.13 11.51 40.89
CA THR A 340 -22.91 12.51 39.84
C THR A 340 -21.64 13.28 40.19
N PRO A 341 -20.81 13.68 39.21
CA PRO A 341 -19.68 14.56 39.47
C PRO A 341 -20.11 15.81 40.24
N ARG A 342 -19.39 16.10 41.33
CA ARG A 342 -19.60 17.32 42.13
C ARG A 342 -18.34 18.16 42.16
N ARG A 343 -18.51 19.45 41.88
CA ARG A 343 -17.43 20.44 41.93
C ARG A 343 -17.02 20.76 43.36
N LEU A 344 -15.71 20.77 43.62
CA LEU A 344 -15.12 21.33 44.83
C LEU A 344 -15.18 22.86 44.76
N LYS A 345 -15.87 23.49 45.71
CA LYS A 345 -16.03 24.94 45.77
C LYS A 345 -14.75 25.61 46.31
N ASN A 346 -14.50 26.84 45.88
CA ASN A 346 -13.39 27.72 46.34
C ASN A 346 -11.99 27.41 45.80
N TYR A 347 -11.84 26.44 44.89
CA TYR A 347 -10.57 26.09 44.25
C TYR A 347 -10.71 26.18 42.71
N ASN A 348 -10.10 27.22 42.10
CA ASN A 348 -10.33 27.55 40.68
C ASN A 348 -9.06 27.50 39.80
N ASN A 349 -7.88 27.33 40.40
CA ASN A 349 -6.59 27.34 39.69
C ASN A 349 -5.82 26.03 39.94
N ILE A 350 -6.53 24.89 39.86
CA ILE A 350 -5.91 23.58 40.02
C ILE A 350 -5.21 23.18 38.72
N ALA A 351 -3.93 22.86 38.82
CA ALA A 351 -3.08 22.44 37.71
C ALA A 351 -3.00 20.92 37.58
N SER A 352 -3.14 20.17 38.66
CA SER A 352 -3.02 18.71 38.63
C SER A 352 -3.87 18.05 39.73
N ILE A 353 -4.36 16.86 39.42
CA ILE A 353 -5.16 16.02 40.31
C ILE A 353 -4.55 14.63 40.41
N PHE A 354 -4.63 14.02 41.59
CA PHE A 354 -4.18 12.65 41.83
C PHE A 354 -5.18 11.95 42.74
N ALA A 355 -5.43 10.67 42.47
CA ALA A 355 -6.28 9.85 43.31
C ALA A 355 -5.49 8.61 43.76
N GLY A 356 -5.52 8.38 45.07
CA GLY A 356 -4.99 7.20 45.73
C GLY A 356 -6.06 6.18 46.03
N VAL A 357 -5.74 5.17 46.85
CA VAL A 357 -6.70 4.13 47.23
C VAL A 357 -7.94 4.78 47.88
N ASP A 358 -7.76 5.47 49.00
CA ASP A 358 -8.83 6.18 49.71
C ASP A 358 -8.47 7.66 49.98
N GLN A 359 -7.50 8.18 49.22
CA GLN A 359 -6.98 9.54 49.32
C GLN A 359 -7.09 10.27 47.98
N SER A 360 -7.06 11.59 48.03
CA SER A 360 -7.07 12.46 46.86
C SER A 360 -6.18 13.66 47.10
N PHE A 361 -5.50 14.10 46.05
CA PHE A 361 -4.58 15.24 46.10
C PHE A 361 -4.84 16.18 44.93
N MET A 362 -4.57 17.47 45.13
CA MET A 362 -4.61 18.47 44.08
C MET A 362 -3.52 19.52 44.26
N ILE A 363 -2.92 19.97 43.15
CA ILE A 363 -1.92 21.03 43.14
C ILE A 363 -2.57 22.29 42.58
N GLU A 364 -2.63 23.34 43.40
CA GLU A 364 -3.02 24.67 42.98
C GLU A 364 -1.79 25.44 42.47
N ASP A 365 -1.88 25.95 41.24
CA ASP A 365 -0.87 26.83 40.66
C ASP A 365 -1.50 28.16 40.25
N PRO A 366 -1.31 29.23 41.06
CA PRO A 366 -1.84 30.55 40.78
C PRO A 366 -1.31 31.20 39.48
N LEU A 367 -0.18 30.72 38.95
CA LEU A 367 0.42 31.23 37.71
C LEU A 367 -0.06 30.48 36.47
N CYS A 368 -0.75 29.36 36.64
CA CYS A 368 -1.32 28.61 35.53
C CYS A 368 -2.53 29.38 34.97
N GLN A 369 -2.32 30.10 33.87
CA GLN A 369 -3.44 30.71 33.13
C GLN A 369 -4.27 29.58 32.52
N SER A 370 -5.57 29.60 32.77
CA SER A 370 -6.57 28.55 32.48
C SER A 370 -6.80 28.25 30.99
N THR A 371 -5.86 28.56 30.10
CA THR A 371 -5.92 28.28 28.67
C THR A 371 -5.33 26.91 28.39
N LEU A 372 -6.22 25.92 28.23
CA LEU A 372 -6.02 24.68 27.46
C LEU A 372 -4.67 23.97 27.70
N VAL A 373 -4.28 23.77 28.96
CA VAL A 373 -3.13 22.91 29.25
C VAL A 373 -3.62 21.46 29.16
N ASP A 374 -3.20 20.75 28.11
CA ASP A 374 -3.30 19.29 27.94
C ASP A 374 -2.47 18.59 29.06
N THR A 375 -2.93 18.66 30.30
CA THR A 375 -2.18 18.16 31.47
C THR A 375 -2.14 16.64 31.56
N ALA A 376 -3.13 15.93 31.00
CA ALA A 376 -3.18 14.47 31.07
C ALA A 376 -2.08 13.78 30.24
N THR A 377 -1.70 14.34 29.09
CA THR A 377 -0.76 13.72 28.14
C THR A 377 0.66 14.25 28.28
N ASN A 378 0.86 15.49 28.72
CA ASN A 378 2.18 16.15 28.72
C ASN A 378 3.18 15.63 29.78
N CYS A 379 2.76 14.74 30.70
CA CYS A 379 3.64 14.23 31.77
C CYS A 379 4.15 12.80 31.54
N LEU A 380 3.62 12.06 30.56
CA LEU A 380 4.03 10.68 30.30
C LEU A 380 5.18 10.65 29.29
N LYS A 381 6.30 10.00 29.66
CA LYS A 381 7.31 9.62 28.68
C LYS A 381 6.73 8.49 27.81
N VAL A 382 6.61 8.72 26.51
CA VAL A 382 6.10 7.72 25.55
C VAL A 382 7.26 7.05 24.81
N PRO A 383 7.04 5.85 24.23
CA PRO A 383 8.00 5.22 23.32
C PRO A 383 8.42 6.15 22.17
N ARG A 384 9.65 5.97 21.68
CA ARG A 384 10.17 6.79 20.58
C ARG A 384 9.67 6.26 19.25
N PHE A 385 9.20 7.17 18.40
CA PHE A 385 8.79 6.87 17.04
C PHE A 385 9.55 7.75 16.05
N LEU A 386 9.83 7.22 14.87
CA LEU A 386 10.54 7.96 13.83
C LEU A 386 9.58 8.95 13.16
N ASN A 387 10.05 10.17 12.92
CA ASN A 387 9.37 11.17 12.12
C ASN A 387 10.42 12.05 11.43
N ILE A 388 10.00 12.78 10.39
CA ILE A 388 10.92 13.59 9.59
C ILE A 388 11.58 14.71 10.41
N VAL A 389 10.90 15.25 11.42
CA VAL A 389 11.43 16.35 12.25
C VAL A 389 12.63 15.85 13.04
N THR A 390 12.49 14.72 13.73
CA THR A 390 13.58 14.08 14.48
C THR A 390 14.76 13.75 13.56
N VAL A 391 14.50 13.18 12.38
CA VAL A 391 15.57 12.83 11.41
C VAL A 391 16.32 14.10 10.96
N ARG A 392 15.61 15.15 10.54
CA ARG A 392 16.22 16.41 10.12
C ARG A 392 17.02 17.07 11.24
N GLU A 393 16.50 17.05 12.47
CA GLU A 393 17.18 17.65 13.63
C GLU A 393 18.49 16.93 13.96
N LEU A 394 18.49 15.59 14.01
CA LEU A 394 19.68 14.79 14.32
C LEU A 394 20.75 14.93 13.22
N ILE A 395 20.33 14.90 11.95
CA ILE A 395 21.23 15.14 10.82
C ILE A 395 21.81 16.57 10.89
N ARG A 396 21.00 17.58 11.21
CA ARG A 396 21.47 18.97 11.33
C ARG A 396 22.50 19.14 12.46
N LYS A 397 22.34 18.40 13.56
CA LYS A 397 23.32 18.40 14.68
C LYS A 397 24.61 17.67 14.33
N ASN A 398 24.65 16.90 13.23
CA ASN A 398 25.75 16.01 12.85
C ASN A 398 26.11 15.00 13.96
N ASP A 399 25.10 14.58 14.74
CA ASP A 399 25.25 13.60 15.81
C ASP A 399 24.87 12.20 15.30
N ASN A 400 25.81 11.58 14.59
CA ASN A 400 25.58 10.26 14.00
C ASN A 400 25.42 9.16 15.07
N ILE A 401 25.98 9.35 16.27
CA ILE A 401 25.89 8.37 17.36
C ILE A 401 24.47 8.39 17.92
N GLU A 402 23.92 9.57 18.20
CA GLU A 402 22.53 9.71 18.64
C GLU A 402 21.56 9.20 17.56
N LEU A 403 21.82 9.52 16.29
CA LEU A 403 21.01 9.03 15.17
C LEU A 403 21.02 7.50 15.08
N ILE A 404 22.19 6.86 15.15
CA ILE A 404 22.31 5.39 15.14
C ILE A 404 21.53 4.79 16.30
N GLY A 405 21.73 5.29 17.53
CA GLY A 405 21.03 4.76 18.70
C GLY A 405 19.50 4.89 18.60
N VAL A 406 19.00 6.00 18.05
CA VAL A 406 17.56 6.18 17.80
C VAL A 406 17.05 5.18 16.77
N LEU A 407 17.77 4.98 15.67
CA LEU A 407 17.38 4.08 14.60
C LEU A 407 17.43 2.61 15.05
N GLU A 408 18.47 2.19 15.77
CA GLU A 408 18.59 0.83 16.32
C GLU A 408 17.43 0.51 17.28
N ASN A 409 17.08 1.45 18.15
CA ASN A 409 15.95 1.28 19.06
C ASN A 409 14.63 1.08 18.31
N ILE A 410 14.39 1.90 17.28
CA ILE A 410 13.14 1.83 16.51
C ILE A 410 13.08 0.56 15.65
N PHE A 411 14.15 0.23 14.93
CA PHE A 411 14.17 -0.89 13.99
C PHE A 411 14.44 -2.25 14.65
N THR A 412 14.59 -2.32 15.97
CA THR A 412 14.51 -3.59 16.74
C THR A 412 13.09 -3.92 17.20
N SER A 413 12.11 -3.02 17.00
CA SER A 413 10.75 -3.20 17.49
C SER A 413 9.66 -2.90 16.46
N ILE A 414 8.81 -3.89 16.22
CA ILE A 414 7.63 -3.74 15.36
C ILE A 414 6.64 -2.70 15.93
N SER A 415 6.51 -2.59 17.26
CA SER A 415 5.69 -1.54 17.91
C SER A 415 6.17 -0.14 17.53
N ALA A 416 7.48 0.12 17.66
CA ALA A 416 8.08 1.41 17.35
C ALA A 416 8.00 1.73 15.84
N MET A 417 8.22 0.72 15.00
CA MET A 417 8.05 0.83 13.54
C MET A 417 6.60 1.18 13.17
N ASN A 418 5.59 0.55 13.75
CA ASN A 418 4.18 0.85 13.47
C ASN A 418 3.68 2.16 14.09
N GLY A 419 4.45 2.74 15.03
CA GLY A 419 4.23 4.08 15.59
C GLY A 419 4.95 5.19 14.83
N SER A 420 5.83 4.84 13.89
CA SER A 420 6.60 5.79 13.10
C SER A 420 5.80 6.39 11.94
N PHE A 421 6.14 7.63 11.58
CA PHE A 421 5.54 8.40 10.49
C PHE A 421 4.03 8.60 10.60
N LEU A 422 3.46 8.59 11.82
CA LEU A 422 2.06 8.97 12.03
C LEU A 422 1.83 10.43 11.61
N PHE A 423 0.64 10.73 11.09
CA PHE A 423 0.26 12.13 10.87
C PHE A 423 0.35 12.94 12.18
N SER A 424 0.79 14.18 12.09
CA SER A 424 0.88 15.08 13.26
C SER A 424 -0.48 15.57 13.76
N ASP A 425 -1.52 15.49 12.92
CA ASP A 425 -2.89 15.91 13.20
C ASP A 425 -3.81 14.72 13.55
N ASP A 426 -5.13 14.95 13.56
CA ASP A 426 -6.14 13.96 13.94
C ASP A 426 -6.24 12.75 12.99
N ARG A 427 -5.63 12.81 11.81
CA ARG A 427 -5.62 11.66 10.88
C ARG A 427 -4.94 10.44 11.47
N LYS A 428 -4.05 10.60 12.47
CA LYS A 428 -3.42 9.47 13.16
C LYS A 428 -4.40 8.59 13.95
N PHE A 429 -5.54 9.16 14.39
CA PHE A 429 -6.58 8.44 15.13
C PHE A 429 -7.54 7.68 14.19
N ASN A 430 -7.55 7.99 12.90
CA ASN A 430 -8.45 7.39 11.92
C ASN A 430 -7.99 6.02 11.41
N CYS A 431 -7.01 5.39 12.06
CA CYS A 431 -6.48 4.10 11.62
C CYS A 431 -7.55 3.01 11.64
N SER A 432 -7.77 2.38 10.50
CA SER A 432 -8.84 1.40 10.27
C SER A 432 -8.52 0.55 9.05
N ALA A 433 -9.37 -0.44 8.74
CA ALA A 433 -9.28 -1.18 7.49
C ALA A 433 -9.32 -0.30 6.23
N LYS A 434 -9.85 0.92 6.36
CA LYS A 434 -9.90 1.91 5.27
C LYS A 434 -8.70 2.85 5.30
N ASN A 435 -8.23 3.31 6.46
CA ASN A 435 -7.18 4.34 6.51
C ASN A 435 -5.94 3.87 7.30
N HIS A 436 -4.75 4.12 6.78
CA HIS A 436 -3.49 3.68 7.39
C HIS A 436 -2.97 4.61 8.52
N GLY A 437 -3.28 5.91 8.46
CA GLY A 437 -2.92 6.88 9.51
C GLY A 437 -1.45 7.35 9.53
N ILE A 438 -0.68 7.05 8.49
CA ILE A 438 0.74 7.45 8.33
C ILE A 438 0.97 8.41 7.15
N ASN A 439 1.99 9.26 7.25
CA ASN A 439 2.47 10.15 6.21
C ASN A 439 3.61 9.49 5.39
N LEU A 440 3.26 8.92 4.24
CA LEU A 440 4.23 8.22 3.36
C LEU A 440 5.24 9.15 2.70
N ASP A 441 4.93 10.44 2.55
CA ASP A 441 5.85 11.42 1.99
C ASP A 441 6.96 11.76 2.98
N GLU A 442 6.62 11.90 4.26
CA GLU A 442 7.62 12.06 5.33
C GLU A 442 8.51 10.84 5.46
N ALA A 443 7.94 9.63 5.31
CA ALA A 443 8.72 8.40 5.34
C ALA A 443 9.71 8.33 4.18
N MET A 444 9.24 8.57 2.95
CA MET A 444 10.08 8.66 1.75
C MET A 444 11.25 9.64 1.95
N GLU A 445 10.94 10.88 2.35
CA GLU A 445 11.96 11.90 2.54
C GLU A 445 12.96 11.53 3.66
N SER A 446 12.47 10.93 4.74
CA SER A 446 13.33 10.49 5.85
C SER A 446 14.32 9.42 5.38
N PHE A 447 13.88 8.42 4.63
CA PHE A 447 14.77 7.42 4.08
C PHE A 447 15.72 7.99 3.03
N ASP A 448 15.30 8.95 2.21
CA ASP A 448 16.20 9.63 1.28
C ASP A 448 17.32 10.38 2.02
N LEU A 449 17.00 11.04 3.13
CA LEU A 449 17.98 11.72 3.98
C LEU A 449 18.94 10.73 4.65
N ILE A 450 18.42 9.66 5.24
CA ILE A 450 19.24 8.60 5.87
C ILE A 450 20.15 7.93 4.83
N THR A 451 19.64 7.70 3.61
CA THR A 451 20.42 7.10 2.53
C THR A 451 21.57 7.99 2.07
N LYS A 452 21.39 9.31 2.01
CA LYS A 452 22.48 10.24 1.70
C LYS A 452 23.62 10.19 2.73
N LEU A 453 23.36 9.72 3.94
CA LEU A 453 24.41 9.47 4.93
C LEU A 453 25.21 8.21 4.63
N ARG A 454 24.65 7.21 3.92
CA ARG A 454 25.36 5.99 3.52
C ARG A 454 26.65 6.31 2.76
N ASP A 455 26.57 7.25 1.82
CA ASP A 455 27.70 7.66 0.99
C ASP A 455 28.80 8.40 1.79
N ALA A 456 28.49 8.82 3.03
CA ALA A 456 29.41 9.50 3.92
C ALA A 456 29.88 8.63 5.11
N ASN A 457 29.03 7.73 5.62
CA ASN A 457 29.23 6.89 6.81
C ASN A 457 28.37 5.62 6.72
N HIS A 458 28.96 4.51 6.24
CA HIS A 458 28.30 3.20 6.10
C HIS A 458 27.63 2.68 7.40
N SER A 459 28.09 3.14 8.58
CA SER A 459 27.65 2.66 9.90
C SER A 459 26.16 2.87 10.21
N VAL A 460 25.49 3.90 9.64
CA VAL A 460 24.07 4.18 9.96
C VAL A 460 23.15 3.15 9.33
N VAL A 461 23.41 2.79 8.07
CA VAL A 461 22.61 1.79 7.34
C VAL A 461 22.87 0.41 7.91
N ASP A 462 24.14 0.08 8.21
CA ASP A 462 24.53 -1.21 8.80
C ASP A 462 23.84 -1.45 10.14
N ALA A 463 23.70 -0.40 10.97
CA ALA A 463 22.97 -0.46 12.23
C ALA A 463 21.48 -0.79 12.03
N ILE A 464 20.79 -0.10 11.11
CA ILE A 464 19.39 -0.40 10.77
C ILE A 464 19.25 -1.85 10.28
N VAL A 465 20.12 -2.29 9.38
CA VAL A 465 20.11 -3.64 8.83
C VAL A 465 20.28 -4.68 9.93
N SER A 466 21.30 -4.50 10.79
CA SER A 466 21.55 -5.38 11.94
C SER A 466 20.32 -5.47 12.85
N SER A 467 19.66 -4.34 13.15
CA SER A 467 18.43 -4.31 13.95
C SER A 467 17.28 -5.05 13.28
N LEU A 468 17.05 -4.85 11.98
CA LEU A 468 16.01 -5.53 11.23
C LEU A 468 16.23 -7.05 11.20
N CYS A 469 17.47 -7.50 11.03
CA CYS A 469 17.81 -8.93 10.99
C CYS A 469 17.59 -9.65 12.33
N GLN A 470 17.53 -8.94 13.46
CA GLN A 470 17.30 -9.53 14.78
C GLN A 470 15.81 -9.79 15.07
N ILE A 471 14.88 -9.25 14.26
CA ILE A 471 13.45 -9.41 14.52
C ILE A 471 12.96 -10.77 14.02
N GLU A 472 12.47 -11.62 14.94
CA GLU A 472 11.87 -12.92 14.60
C GLU A 472 10.59 -12.80 13.74
N PHE A 473 9.97 -11.61 13.72
CA PHE A 473 8.75 -11.31 12.94
C PHE A 473 8.87 -11.73 11.47
N TRP A 474 10.03 -11.55 10.84
CA TRP A 474 10.22 -11.83 9.41
C TRP A 474 10.23 -13.33 9.08
N GLU A 475 10.59 -14.16 10.04
CA GLU A 475 10.74 -15.61 9.88
C GLU A 475 9.61 -16.41 10.55
N SER A 476 8.74 -15.72 11.31
CA SER A 476 7.62 -16.31 12.03
C SER A 476 6.56 -16.90 11.10
N GLU A 477 6.23 -18.18 11.28
CA GLU A 477 5.06 -18.79 10.63
C GLU A 477 3.72 -18.35 11.24
N ARG A 478 3.75 -17.62 12.37
CA ARG A 478 2.56 -17.13 13.06
C ARG A 478 2.23 -15.71 12.61
N ILE A 479 0.98 -15.53 12.16
CA ILE A 479 0.37 -14.22 11.99
C ILE A 479 -0.14 -13.76 13.35
N TYR A 480 0.23 -12.55 13.73
CA TYR A 480 -0.22 -11.97 14.98
C TYR A 480 -1.66 -11.44 14.85
N SER A 481 -2.61 -12.11 15.49
CA SER A 481 -4.04 -11.78 15.48
C SER A 481 -4.69 -11.97 16.86
N PHE A 482 -5.82 -11.29 17.07
CA PHE A 482 -6.63 -11.33 18.28
C PHE A 482 -7.95 -12.04 18.00
N ASP A 483 -8.13 -13.27 18.47
CA ASP A 483 -9.31 -14.10 18.15
C ASP A 483 -9.60 -14.19 16.64
N GLY A 484 -8.54 -14.24 15.82
CA GLY A 484 -8.63 -14.24 14.36
C GLY A 484 -8.72 -12.86 13.71
N HIS A 485 -8.70 -11.78 14.50
CA HIS A 485 -8.72 -10.41 13.99
C HIS A 485 -7.34 -9.73 13.94
N ILE A 486 -6.99 -9.10 12.82
CA ILE A 486 -5.73 -8.37 12.65
C ILE A 486 -5.95 -6.87 12.89
N PRO A 487 -5.28 -6.27 13.89
CA PRO A 487 -5.33 -4.83 14.07
C PRO A 487 -4.67 -4.14 12.89
N ALA A 488 -5.40 -3.22 12.25
CA ALA A 488 -4.90 -2.48 11.09
C ALA A 488 -3.54 -1.80 11.38
N GLU A 489 -3.36 -1.24 12.58
CA GLU A 489 -2.12 -0.58 13.01
C GLU A 489 -0.85 -1.44 12.86
N SER A 490 -0.99 -2.77 12.89
CA SER A 490 0.11 -3.73 12.77
C SER A 490 0.73 -3.81 11.36
N LEU A 491 0.01 -3.32 10.34
CA LEU A 491 0.35 -3.51 8.93
C LEU A 491 1.10 -2.31 8.32
N ARG A 492 1.27 -1.21 9.06
CA ARG A 492 1.77 0.07 8.53
C ARG A 492 3.17 -0.01 7.94
N LEU A 493 4.04 -0.80 8.57
CA LEU A 493 5.42 -0.99 8.12
C LEU A 493 5.49 -1.46 6.66
N PHE A 494 4.52 -2.25 6.19
CA PHE A 494 4.48 -2.75 4.81
C PHE A 494 4.27 -1.66 3.76
N LEU A 495 3.78 -0.47 4.17
CA LEU A 495 3.56 0.64 3.26
C LEU A 495 4.81 1.52 3.09
N TYR A 496 5.57 1.74 4.18
CA TYR A 496 6.66 2.71 4.16
C TYR A 496 8.05 2.07 4.06
N LEU A 497 8.27 0.86 4.59
CA LEU A 497 9.57 0.18 4.49
C LEU A 497 10.08 -0.01 3.06
N PRO A 498 9.23 -0.17 2.02
CA PRO A 498 9.70 -0.17 0.63
C PRO A 498 10.54 1.04 0.24
N TRP A 499 10.42 2.18 0.94
CA TRP A 499 11.26 3.36 0.73
C TRP A 499 12.66 3.25 1.33
N PHE A 500 12.92 2.30 2.23
CA PHE A 500 14.28 2.04 2.68
C PHE A 500 15.10 1.53 1.49
N HIS A 501 16.17 2.25 1.13
CA HIS A 501 16.89 2.01 -0.12
C HIS A 501 17.48 0.60 -0.22
N VAL A 502 17.80 -0.03 0.92
CA VAL A 502 18.30 -1.41 0.99
C VAL A 502 17.33 -2.40 0.32
N MET A 503 16.03 -2.07 0.25
CA MET A 503 15.01 -2.89 -0.41
C MET A 503 15.18 -3.03 -1.93
N VAL A 504 16.05 -2.24 -2.56
CA VAL A 504 16.40 -2.32 -3.99
C VAL A 504 17.92 -2.26 -4.21
N ASP A 505 18.70 -2.59 -3.18
CA ASP A 505 20.15 -2.52 -3.27
C ASP A 505 20.72 -3.52 -4.27
N LYS A 506 21.92 -3.23 -4.78
CA LYS A 506 22.68 -4.14 -5.63
C LYS A 506 23.53 -5.11 -4.81
N ASP A 507 23.74 -4.85 -3.52
CA ASP A 507 24.45 -5.75 -2.62
C ASP A 507 23.63 -7.02 -2.37
N HIS A 508 24.16 -8.15 -2.83
CA HIS A 508 23.49 -9.44 -2.77
C HIS A 508 23.21 -9.92 -1.33
N GLU A 509 24.10 -9.63 -0.38
CA GLU A 509 23.97 -10.12 1.00
C GLU A 509 22.92 -9.33 1.76
N LEU A 510 22.94 -8.00 1.65
CA LEU A 510 21.94 -7.11 2.24
C LEU A 510 20.53 -7.38 1.68
N PHE A 511 20.44 -7.57 0.36
CA PHE A 511 19.18 -7.85 -0.30
C PHE A 511 18.55 -9.17 0.17
N ALA A 512 19.37 -10.22 0.29
CA ALA A 512 18.91 -11.54 0.74
C ALA A 512 18.52 -11.57 2.24
N THR A 513 19.15 -10.74 3.07
CA THR A 513 18.96 -10.73 4.54
C THR A 513 17.83 -9.80 5.01
N VAL A 514 17.48 -8.79 4.22
CA VAL A 514 16.43 -7.81 4.60
C VAL A 514 15.21 -7.90 3.67
N THR A 515 15.42 -7.84 2.35
CA THR A 515 14.32 -7.72 1.39
C THR A 515 13.52 -9.01 1.25
N LEU A 516 14.19 -10.16 1.16
CA LEU A 516 13.50 -11.44 1.01
C LEU A 516 12.68 -11.83 2.27
N PRO A 517 13.17 -11.66 3.51
CA PRO A 517 12.35 -11.87 4.70
C PRO A 517 11.18 -10.88 4.82
N PHE A 518 11.38 -9.60 4.48
CA PHE A 518 10.29 -8.62 4.41
C PHE A 518 9.18 -9.05 3.43
N LEU A 519 9.54 -9.48 2.22
CA LEU A 519 8.57 -9.93 1.21
C LEU A 519 7.90 -11.25 1.60
N ARG A 520 8.60 -12.14 2.30
CA ARG A 520 8.01 -13.35 2.89
C ARG A 520 6.91 -12.99 3.89
N ALA A 521 7.20 -12.07 4.82
CA ALA A 521 6.22 -11.59 5.78
C ALA A 521 5.03 -10.91 5.08
N LEU A 522 5.29 -10.05 4.09
CA LEU A 522 4.23 -9.41 3.32
C LEU A 522 3.33 -10.45 2.63
N TYR A 523 3.91 -11.46 1.99
CA TYR A 523 3.15 -12.55 1.37
C TYR A 523 2.25 -13.27 2.39
N GLN A 524 2.78 -13.65 3.55
CA GLN A 524 2.02 -14.33 4.60
C GLN A 524 0.81 -13.51 5.07
N TYR A 525 0.98 -12.19 5.25
CA TYR A 525 -0.14 -11.31 5.58
C TYR A 525 -1.10 -11.08 4.41
N THR A 526 -0.68 -11.24 3.15
CA THR A 526 -1.61 -11.20 2.02
C THR A 526 -2.34 -12.51 1.75
N GLU A 527 -1.91 -13.62 2.34
CA GLU A 527 -2.64 -14.91 2.30
C GLU A 527 -3.78 -14.96 3.32
N GLU A 528 -3.66 -14.22 4.43
CA GLU A 528 -4.72 -14.06 5.41
C GLU A 528 -5.77 -13.06 4.91
N HIS A 529 -7.04 -13.45 5.00
CA HIS A 529 -8.15 -12.76 4.35
C HIS A 529 -8.37 -11.33 4.87
N GLU A 530 -8.36 -11.11 6.19
CA GLU A 530 -8.60 -9.78 6.77
C GLU A 530 -7.45 -8.81 6.46
N SER A 531 -6.18 -9.20 6.66
CA SER A 531 -5.06 -8.33 6.31
C SER A 531 -4.93 -8.08 4.82
N LYS A 532 -5.28 -9.06 3.96
CA LYS A 532 -5.37 -8.85 2.51
C LYS A 532 -6.34 -7.75 2.15
N GLU A 533 -7.56 -7.79 2.69
CA GLU A 533 -8.58 -6.76 2.43
C GLU A 533 -8.14 -5.37 2.92
N ILE A 534 -7.50 -5.30 4.08
CA ILE A 534 -6.94 -4.04 4.61
C ILE A 534 -5.84 -3.51 3.69
N LEU A 535 -4.86 -4.34 3.30
CA LEU A 535 -3.77 -3.93 2.43
C LEU A 535 -4.26 -3.52 1.04
N MET A 536 -5.21 -4.25 0.43
CA MET A 536 -5.82 -3.88 -0.85
C MET A 536 -6.53 -2.53 -0.78
N SER A 537 -7.29 -2.30 0.29
CA SER A 537 -7.97 -1.04 0.58
C SER A 537 -6.97 0.12 0.72
N TRP A 538 -5.89 -0.08 1.47
CA TRP A 538 -4.83 0.93 1.64
C TRP A 538 -4.07 1.19 0.34
N TRP A 539 -3.67 0.15 -0.38
CA TRP A 539 -2.99 0.28 -1.68
C TRP A 539 -3.85 0.98 -2.72
N SER A 540 -5.18 0.89 -2.65
CA SER A 540 -6.09 1.66 -3.50
C SER A 540 -6.08 3.16 -3.19
N GLN A 541 -5.65 3.57 -2.01
CA GLN A 541 -5.66 4.96 -1.56
C GLN A 541 -4.31 5.66 -1.64
N VAL A 542 -3.19 4.93 -1.55
CA VAL A 542 -1.85 5.54 -1.64
C VAL A 542 -1.63 6.21 -3.01
N GLN A 543 -0.78 7.23 -3.03
CA GLN A 543 -0.40 7.91 -4.28
C GLN A 543 0.36 6.98 -5.24
N ALA A 544 0.27 7.23 -6.54
CA ALA A 544 0.87 6.41 -7.59
C ALA A 544 2.38 6.16 -7.39
N ARG A 545 3.13 7.16 -6.88
CA ARG A 545 4.56 7.02 -6.59
C ARG A 545 4.89 5.96 -5.53
N HIS A 546 4.12 5.88 -4.44
CA HIS A 546 4.36 4.89 -3.39
C HIS A 546 3.89 3.51 -3.85
N PHE A 547 2.76 3.44 -4.55
CA PHE A 547 2.28 2.20 -5.18
C PHE A 547 3.33 1.61 -6.15
N ARG A 548 3.89 2.46 -7.02
CA ARG A 548 4.99 2.10 -7.93
C ARG A 548 6.24 1.62 -7.18
N ARG A 549 6.56 2.24 -6.04
CA ARG A 549 7.72 1.85 -5.24
C ARG A 549 7.60 0.42 -4.71
N ILE A 550 6.41 0.02 -4.25
CA ILE A 550 6.13 -1.35 -3.78
C ILE A 550 6.33 -2.36 -4.92
N ILE A 551 5.74 -2.08 -6.09
CA ILE A 551 5.91 -2.91 -7.30
C ILE A 551 7.39 -3.07 -7.65
N HIS A 552 8.14 -1.97 -7.63
CA HIS A 552 9.56 -1.97 -7.97
C HIS A 552 10.41 -2.80 -7.01
N VAL A 553 10.13 -2.79 -5.70
CA VAL A 553 10.82 -3.64 -4.72
C VAL A 553 10.59 -5.12 -5.03
N ILE A 554 9.34 -5.51 -5.30
CA ILE A 554 8.99 -6.90 -5.61
C ILE A 554 9.64 -7.36 -6.92
N LEU A 555 9.57 -6.54 -7.98
CA LEU A 555 10.21 -6.87 -9.27
C LEU A 555 11.73 -6.95 -9.16
N SER A 556 12.36 -6.07 -8.39
CA SER A 556 13.80 -6.13 -8.12
C SER A 556 14.18 -7.43 -7.41
N ALA A 557 13.33 -7.90 -6.48
CA ALA A 557 13.54 -9.17 -5.79
C ALA A 557 13.36 -10.39 -6.67
N ILE A 558 12.38 -10.38 -7.57
CA ILE A 558 12.24 -11.43 -8.57
C ILE A 558 13.46 -11.46 -9.50
N GLY A 559 13.92 -10.28 -9.98
CA GLY A 559 15.12 -10.16 -10.79
C GLY A 559 16.37 -10.70 -10.09
N PHE A 560 16.55 -10.37 -8.81
CA PHE A 560 17.63 -10.92 -7.98
C PHE A 560 17.58 -12.46 -7.91
N CYS A 561 16.42 -13.04 -7.65
CA CYS A 561 16.23 -14.49 -7.60
C CYS A 561 16.50 -15.18 -8.95
N LEU A 562 16.22 -14.51 -10.07
CA LEU A 562 16.49 -15.00 -11.42
C LEU A 562 17.99 -14.97 -11.75
N VAL A 563 18.71 -13.92 -11.35
CA VAL A 563 20.15 -13.81 -11.57
C VAL A 563 20.93 -14.81 -10.72
N CYS A 564 20.52 -15.01 -9.46
CA CYS A 564 21.21 -15.90 -8.51
C CYS A 564 20.83 -17.39 -8.65
N ASN A 565 20.47 -17.85 -9.85
CA ASN A 565 19.88 -19.18 -10.07
C ASN A 565 20.87 -20.35 -9.91
N ASP A 566 22.17 -20.09 -9.76
CA ASP A 566 23.22 -21.13 -9.73
C ASP A 566 23.00 -22.22 -8.66
N ASP A 567 22.29 -21.90 -7.55
CA ASP A 567 22.06 -22.84 -6.43
C ASP A 567 20.58 -23.25 -6.22
N LYS A 568 19.64 -22.81 -7.05
CA LYS A 568 18.16 -22.96 -6.82
C LYS A 568 17.65 -22.44 -5.46
N LYS A 569 18.51 -21.75 -4.68
CA LYS A 569 18.26 -21.40 -3.28
C LYS A 569 17.07 -20.47 -3.09
N TYR A 570 16.82 -19.55 -4.05
CA TYR A 570 15.79 -18.52 -3.89
C TYR A 570 14.60 -18.67 -4.84
N VAL A 571 14.69 -19.56 -5.83
CA VAL A 571 13.67 -19.71 -6.89
C VAL A 571 12.31 -20.14 -6.34
N HIS A 572 12.30 -20.94 -5.27
CA HIS A 572 11.08 -21.35 -4.58
C HIS A 572 10.30 -20.19 -3.95
N ARG A 573 10.90 -19.00 -3.80
CA ARG A 573 10.26 -17.78 -3.25
C ARG A 573 9.57 -16.94 -4.32
N ILE A 574 9.89 -17.12 -5.59
CA ILE A 574 9.29 -16.36 -6.70
C ILE A 574 7.75 -16.45 -6.73
N PRO A 575 7.10 -17.63 -6.54
CA PRO A 575 5.64 -17.72 -6.49
C PRO A 575 4.99 -16.79 -5.45
N GLN A 576 5.62 -16.67 -4.28
CA GLN A 576 5.12 -15.86 -3.17
C GLN A 576 5.11 -14.37 -3.57
N MET A 577 6.20 -13.91 -4.19
CA MET A 577 6.33 -12.55 -4.69
C MET A 577 5.37 -12.27 -5.86
N LEU A 578 5.20 -13.23 -6.77
CA LEU A 578 4.21 -13.13 -7.86
C LEU A 578 2.77 -13.08 -7.32
N GLY A 579 2.47 -13.80 -6.25
CA GLY A 579 1.18 -13.74 -5.56
C GLY A 579 0.86 -12.34 -5.02
N VAL A 580 1.82 -11.72 -4.32
CA VAL A 580 1.66 -10.32 -3.85
C VAL A 580 1.52 -9.36 -5.03
N LEU A 581 2.32 -9.55 -6.08
CA LEU A 581 2.28 -8.71 -7.27
C LEU A 581 0.95 -8.84 -8.02
N ASP A 582 0.34 -10.01 -8.05
CA ASP A 582 -1.00 -10.22 -8.62
C ASP A 582 -2.09 -9.48 -7.83
N ILE A 583 -1.97 -9.43 -6.49
CA ILE A 583 -2.88 -8.61 -5.66
C ILE A 583 -2.72 -7.12 -5.98
N LEU A 584 -1.48 -6.63 -6.12
CA LEU A 584 -1.23 -5.26 -6.56
C LEU A 584 -1.80 -5.01 -7.96
N ARG A 585 -1.66 -5.96 -8.89
CA ARG A 585 -2.28 -5.88 -10.22
C ARG A 585 -3.80 -5.78 -10.14
N GLN A 586 -4.45 -6.58 -9.28
CA GLN A 586 -5.90 -6.48 -9.02
C GLN A 586 -6.33 -5.11 -8.47
N VAL A 587 -5.50 -4.51 -7.60
CA VAL A 587 -5.73 -3.14 -7.11
C VAL A 587 -5.56 -2.12 -8.26
N ASN A 588 -4.55 -2.30 -9.10
CA ASN A 588 -4.28 -1.42 -10.23
C ASN A 588 -5.38 -1.51 -11.31
N ASP A 589 -5.95 -2.69 -11.55
CA ASP A 589 -7.08 -2.87 -12.47
C ASP A 589 -8.30 -2.02 -12.08
N LYS A 590 -8.49 -1.79 -10.77
CA LYS A 590 -9.60 -1.00 -10.22
C LYS A 590 -9.29 0.50 -10.14
N THR A 591 -8.03 0.88 -10.01
CA THR A 591 -7.63 2.25 -9.65
C THR A 591 -6.79 2.96 -10.70
N SER A 592 -6.28 2.22 -11.69
CA SER A 592 -5.42 2.70 -12.78
C SER A 592 -4.29 3.61 -12.32
N LYS A 593 -3.67 3.29 -11.17
CA LYS A 593 -2.63 4.11 -10.54
C LYS A 593 -1.35 4.19 -11.36
N VAL A 594 -0.96 3.09 -11.99
CA VAL A 594 0.24 3.01 -12.82
C VAL A 594 -0.05 2.27 -14.13
N PRO A 595 0.67 2.58 -15.22
CA PRO A 595 0.62 1.80 -16.44
C PRO A 595 1.02 0.34 -16.18
N ILE A 596 0.34 -0.61 -16.83
CA ILE A 596 0.54 -2.05 -16.62
C ILE A 596 1.96 -2.50 -17.00
N GLU A 597 2.63 -1.78 -17.88
CA GLU A 597 4.02 -2.00 -18.29
C GLU A 597 4.98 -1.86 -17.10
N LYS A 598 4.57 -1.21 -16.01
CA LYS A 598 5.34 -1.15 -14.76
C LYS A 598 5.35 -2.46 -13.98
N PHE A 599 4.55 -3.45 -14.38
CA PHE A 599 4.58 -4.81 -13.83
C PHE A 599 5.47 -5.75 -14.64
N TYR A 600 6.02 -5.32 -15.79
CA TYR A 600 6.79 -6.18 -16.67
C TYR A 600 8.18 -6.49 -16.11
N ILE A 601 8.66 -7.69 -16.41
CA ILE A 601 10.06 -8.10 -16.25
C ILE A 601 10.70 -8.03 -17.63
N ASP A 602 11.39 -6.92 -17.92
CA ASP A 602 11.86 -6.58 -19.28
C ASP A 602 12.71 -7.68 -19.95
N ASN A 603 13.54 -8.38 -19.17
CA ASN A 603 14.46 -9.41 -19.66
C ASN A 603 14.07 -10.83 -19.22
N LEU A 604 12.78 -11.12 -18.99
CA LEU A 604 12.36 -12.44 -18.51
C LEU A 604 12.80 -13.59 -19.43
N ALA A 605 12.79 -13.36 -20.75
CA ALA A 605 13.18 -14.34 -21.75
C ALA A 605 14.68 -14.73 -21.70
N ASP A 606 15.53 -13.87 -21.12
CA ASP A 606 16.96 -14.16 -20.96
C ASP A 606 17.22 -15.20 -19.85
N TYR A 607 16.29 -15.29 -18.88
CA TYR A 607 16.43 -16.17 -17.71
C TYR A 607 15.53 -17.42 -17.78
N VAL A 608 14.44 -17.36 -18.55
CA VAL A 608 13.40 -18.39 -18.59
C VAL A 608 13.09 -18.74 -20.04
N ASP A 609 13.10 -20.04 -20.36
CA ASP A 609 12.55 -20.55 -21.61
C ASP A 609 11.01 -20.51 -21.55
N ILE A 610 10.45 -19.34 -21.88
CA ILE A 610 9.01 -19.05 -21.83
C ILE A 610 8.22 -19.99 -22.77
N LYS A 611 8.81 -20.39 -23.89
CA LYS A 611 8.20 -21.32 -24.85
C LYS A 611 8.02 -22.70 -24.22
N ARG A 612 9.07 -23.21 -23.57
CA ARG A 612 9.01 -24.51 -22.89
C ARG A 612 8.12 -24.47 -21.66
N ASP A 613 8.10 -23.37 -20.91
CA ASP A 613 7.17 -23.15 -19.79
C ASP A 613 5.70 -23.29 -20.24
N TYR A 614 5.32 -22.59 -21.31
CA TYR A 614 3.96 -22.67 -21.86
C TYR A 614 3.59 -24.06 -22.37
N PHE A 615 4.50 -24.73 -23.07
CA PHE A 615 4.26 -26.09 -23.56
C PHE A 615 4.04 -27.09 -22.43
N ASN A 616 4.87 -27.03 -21.39
CA ASN A 616 4.72 -27.90 -20.22
C ASN A 616 3.39 -27.61 -19.48
N PHE A 617 3.00 -26.34 -19.39
CA PHE A 617 1.72 -25.93 -18.83
C PHE A 617 0.53 -26.51 -19.61
N LEU A 618 0.53 -26.40 -20.95
CA LEU A 618 -0.55 -26.90 -21.81
C LEU A 618 -0.68 -28.43 -21.79
N THR A 619 0.44 -29.14 -21.83
CA THR A 619 0.43 -30.61 -21.96
C THR A 619 0.26 -31.34 -20.63
N GLY A 620 0.39 -30.63 -19.51
CA GLY A 620 0.51 -31.24 -18.17
C GLY A 620 1.72 -32.19 -18.06
N SER A 621 2.61 -32.20 -19.06
CA SER A 621 3.71 -33.15 -19.20
C SER A 621 5.03 -32.47 -18.84
N GLY A 622 5.28 -32.32 -17.54
CA GLY A 622 6.54 -31.80 -17.05
C GLY A 622 6.42 -31.19 -15.66
N GLN A 623 7.49 -31.31 -14.88
CA GLN A 623 7.68 -30.36 -13.78
C GLN A 623 7.98 -28.98 -14.39
N PRO A 624 7.52 -27.89 -13.77
CA PRO A 624 7.82 -26.54 -14.25
C PRO A 624 9.34 -26.37 -14.41
N VAL A 625 9.78 -25.45 -15.28
CA VAL A 625 11.21 -25.27 -15.60
C VAL A 625 12.07 -24.98 -14.35
N ASN A 626 11.45 -24.65 -13.20
CA ASN A 626 12.07 -24.58 -11.88
C ASN A 626 11.28 -25.26 -10.73
N GLY A 627 10.43 -26.26 -11.02
CA GLY A 627 9.90 -27.20 -10.02
C GLY A 627 8.65 -26.80 -9.21
N HIS A 628 8.08 -25.59 -9.33
CA HIS A 628 6.98 -25.15 -8.45
C HIS A 628 5.77 -24.44 -9.12
N PHE A 629 5.96 -23.70 -10.21
CA PHE A 629 4.89 -22.91 -10.87
C PHE A 629 5.24 -22.62 -12.33
N PHE A 630 4.26 -22.23 -13.14
CA PHE A 630 4.48 -21.82 -14.53
C PHE A 630 4.40 -20.29 -14.65
N TRP A 631 5.35 -19.68 -15.35
CA TRP A 631 5.35 -18.22 -15.59
C TRP A 631 4.12 -17.78 -16.38
N THR A 632 3.63 -18.65 -17.25
CA THR A 632 2.40 -18.45 -18.03
C THR A 632 1.12 -18.32 -17.20
N GLN A 633 1.15 -18.63 -15.90
CA GLN A 633 0.06 -18.32 -14.96
C GLN A 633 0.02 -16.83 -14.58
N PHE A 634 1.11 -16.10 -14.82
CA PHE A 634 1.27 -14.68 -14.47
C PHE A 634 1.59 -13.84 -15.72
N PRO A 635 0.70 -13.81 -16.74
CA PRO A 635 1.00 -13.15 -18.01
C PRO A 635 1.21 -11.63 -17.89
N PHE A 636 0.75 -11.01 -16.81
CA PHE A 636 0.93 -9.57 -16.57
C PHE A 636 2.39 -9.17 -16.26
N VAL A 637 3.28 -10.13 -15.96
CA VAL A 637 4.73 -9.85 -15.82
C VAL A 637 5.51 -9.99 -17.12
N MET A 638 4.87 -10.51 -18.18
CA MET A 638 5.48 -10.66 -19.49
C MET A 638 5.31 -9.37 -20.29
N ASN A 639 6.36 -8.98 -21.01
CA ASN A 639 6.26 -7.90 -22.00
C ASN A 639 5.58 -8.40 -23.29
N ALA A 640 5.28 -7.46 -24.19
CA ALA A 640 4.59 -7.75 -25.44
C ALA A 640 5.38 -8.70 -26.36
N LEU A 641 6.71 -8.65 -26.31
CA LEU A 641 7.60 -9.50 -27.10
C LEU A 641 7.48 -10.97 -26.67
N ALA A 642 7.59 -11.25 -25.37
CA ALA A 642 7.42 -12.60 -24.83
C ALA A 642 6.04 -13.19 -25.16
N LYS A 643 4.98 -12.39 -25.05
CA LYS A 643 3.62 -12.82 -25.42
C LYS A 643 3.49 -13.11 -26.91
N SER A 644 4.13 -12.30 -27.77
CA SER A 644 4.18 -12.54 -29.21
C SER A 644 4.89 -13.86 -29.55
N GLU A 645 5.95 -14.21 -28.84
CA GLU A 645 6.65 -15.49 -29.05
C GLU A 645 5.78 -16.70 -28.67
N LEU A 646 4.98 -16.59 -27.61
CA LEU A 646 4.03 -17.63 -27.23
C LEU A 646 2.96 -17.85 -28.30
N LEU A 647 2.46 -16.77 -28.92
CA LEU A 647 1.48 -16.85 -29.99
C LEU A 647 2.06 -17.56 -31.23
N GLN A 648 3.34 -17.30 -31.56
CA GLN A 648 4.05 -17.96 -32.64
C GLN A 648 4.22 -19.47 -32.38
N LEU A 649 4.57 -19.83 -31.14
CA LEU A 649 4.72 -21.23 -30.75
C LEU A 649 3.42 -22.02 -30.94
N GLU A 650 2.26 -21.43 -30.62
CA GLU A 650 0.97 -22.08 -30.83
C GLU A 650 0.64 -22.31 -32.31
N SER A 651 1.06 -21.40 -33.20
CA SER A 651 0.99 -21.60 -34.65
C SER A 651 1.83 -22.79 -35.11
N GLU A 652 3.05 -22.92 -34.58
CA GLU A 652 3.94 -24.03 -34.88
C GLU A 652 3.38 -25.37 -34.40
N PHE A 653 2.80 -25.42 -33.21
CA PHE A 653 2.13 -26.63 -32.72
C PHE A 653 0.94 -27.03 -33.59
N SER A 654 0.09 -26.05 -33.96
CA SER A 654 -1.05 -26.31 -34.85
C SER A 654 -0.60 -26.86 -36.21
N ARG A 655 0.53 -26.37 -36.74
CA ARG A 655 1.16 -26.88 -37.97
C ARG A 655 1.61 -28.34 -37.85
N ILE A 656 2.23 -28.71 -36.72
CA ILE A 656 2.72 -30.07 -36.47
C ILE A 656 1.56 -31.05 -36.24
N GLN A 657 0.54 -30.64 -35.49
CA GLN A 657 -0.64 -31.46 -35.22
C GLN A 657 -1.42 -31.78 -36.50
N ALA A 658 -1.52 -30.83 -37.43
CA ALA A 658 -2.14 -31.03 -38.73
C ALA A 658 -1.34 -31.98 -39.65
N ALA A 659 -0.03 -32.13 -39.43
CA ALA A 659 0.83 -33.02 -40.21
C ALA A 659 0.82 -34.49 -39.73
N ASN A 660 -0.02 -34.86 -38.75
CA ASN A 660 -0.13 -36.21 -38.15
C ASN A 660 1.18 -36.80 -37.55
N ASP A 661 2.22 -35.98 -37.29
CA ASP A 661 3.53 -36.43 -36.78
C ASP A 661 3.89 -35.76 -35.43
N ALA A 662 3.08 -36.03 -34.41
CA ALA A 662 3.17 -35.36 -33.11
C ALA A 662 4.37 -35.79 -32.22
N GLY A 663 4.97 -36.98 -32.45
CA GLY A 663 5.98 -37.54 -31.53
C GLY A 663 7.41 -37.01 -31.76
N PRO A 664 8.07 -37.35 -32.88
CA PRO A 664 9.48 -37.01 -33.11
C PRO A 664 9.73 -35.50 -33.33
N THR A 665 8.72 -34.78 -33.82
CA THR A 665 8.82 -33.37 -34.26
C THR A 665 8.78 -32.37 -33.09
N ILE A 666 8.07 -32.69 -32.00
CA ILE A 666 8.03 -31.85 -30.78
C ILE A 666 9.41 -31.82 -30.10
N HIS A 667 10.16 -32.92 -30.15
CA HIS A 667 11.54 -32.96 -29.64
C HIS A 667 12.48 -32.01 -30.41
N TYR A 668 12.19 -31.74 -31.69
CA TYR A 668 12.99 -30.84 -32.52
C TYR A 668 12.78 -29.35 -32.19
N ILE A 669 11.53 -28.93 -31.91
CA ILE A 669 11.22 -27.53 -31.52
C ILE A 669 12.03 -27.12 -30.29
N PHE A 670 12.19 -28.02 -29.32
CA PHE A 670 12.88 -27.73 -28.06
C PHE A 670 14.34 -28.21 -28.03
N ASN A 671 14.85 -28.89 -29.07
CA ASN A 671 16.24 -29.39 -29.09
C ASN A 671 16.81 -29.53 -30.53
N PRO A 672 17.32 -28.45 -31.13
CA PRO A 672 17.77 -28.41 -32.54
C PRO A 672 19.04 -29.24 -32.85
N LEU A 673 19.76 -29.73 -31.84
CA LEU A 673 21.07 -30.40 -31.97
C LEU A 673 20.99 -31.93 -32.19
N VAL A 674 19.80 -32.53 -32.13
CA VAL A 674 19.62 -33.98 -32.30
C VAL A 674 19.36 -34.30 -33.78
N GLY A 675 20.45 -34.60 -34.51
CA GLY A 675 20.42 -34.83 -35.95
C GLY A 675 19.83 -36.18 -36.36
N THR A 676 18.58 -36.14 -36.82
CA THR A 676 18.07 -36.89 -37.99
C THR A 676 16.76 -36.22 -38.43
N LEU A 677 16.74 -35.62 -39.61
CA LEU A 677 15.53 -35.03 -40.23
C LEU A 677 14.51 -36.13 -40.57
N PRO A 678 13.24 -36.02 -40.15
CA PRO A 678 12.19 -36.83 -40.76
C PRO A 678 11.94 -36.36 -42.20
N VAL A 679 11.74 -37.31 -43.11
CA VAL A 679 11.40 -37.05 -44.51
C VAL A 679 9.94 -36.59 -44.57
N PHE A 680 9.73 -35.32 -44.90
CA PHE A 680 8.39 -34.73 -45.05
C PHE A 680 7.77 -35.10 -46.40
N ILE A 681 6.48 -35.46 -46.41
CA ILE A 681 5.64 -35.36 -47.61
C ILE A 681 5.31 -33.87 -47.80
N GLU A 682 5.62 -33.29 -48.95
CA GLU A 682 5.78 -31.85 -49.14
C GLU A 682 4.48 -31.00 -49.11
N ASP A 683 3.30 -31.63 -49.22
CA ASP A 683 2.10 -30.95 -49.77
C ASP A 683 1.08 -30.39 -48.75
N ASP A 684 1.28 -30.52 -47.43
CA ASP A 684 0.27 -30.10 -46.42
C ASP A 684 0.80 -29.17 -45.29
N ARG A 685 1.94 -28.49 -45.52
CA ARG A 685 2.61 -27.65 -44.50
C ARG A 685 2.12 -26.19 -44.43
N PHE A 686 1.51 -25.69 -45.50
CA PHE A 686 1.11 -24.29 -45.64
C PHE A 686 -0.35 -24.17 -46.05
N LEU A 687 -0.97 -23.05 -45.68
CA LEU A 687 -2.27 -22.65 -46.19
C LEU A 687 -2.06 -21.99 -47.56
N GLU A 688 -2.14 -22.78 -48.64
CA GLU A 688 -1.97 -22.25 -50.00
C GLU A 688 -3.25 -21.57 -50.50
N MET A 689 -3.16 -20.28 -50.78
CA MET A 689 -4.25 -19.44 -51.26
C MET A 689 -3.96 -19.00 -52.70
N LYS A 690 -4.75 -19.50 -53.65
CA LYS A 690 -4.68 -19.11 -55.07
C LYS A 690 -5.75 -18.06 -55.35
N ILE A 691 -5.35 -16.86 -55.80
CA ILE A 691 -6.25 -15.70 -55.90
C ILE A 691 -6.04 -14.94 -57.20
N ARG A 692 -7.11 -14.35 -57.72
CA ARG A 692 -7.06 -13.41 -58.86
C ARG A 692 -7.01 -11.97 -58.35
N ARG A 693 -6.13 -11.15 -58.92
CA ARG A 693 -6.03 -9.70 -58.58
C ARG A 693 -7.36 -8.96 -58.73
N THR A 694 -8.17 -9.34 -59.72
CA THR A 694 -9.45 -8.68 -60.04
C THR A 694 -10.60 -9.07 -59.14
N HIS A 695 -10.49 -10.16 -58.36
CA HIS A 695 -11.57 -10.71 -57.52
C HIS A 695 -11.04 -11.08 -56.12
N ILE A 696 -10.11 -10.29 -55.59
CA ILE A 696 -9.35 -10.62 -54.38
C ILE A 696 -10.23 -10.91 -53.16
N LEU A 697 -11.32 -10.16 -52.98
CA LEU A 697 -12.22 -10.28 -51.85
C LEU A 697 -13.10 -11.54 -51.94
N GLU A 698 -13.69 -11.77 -53.11
CA GLU A 698 -14.55 -12.92 -53.38
C GLU A 698 -13.77 -14.24 -53.25
N ASP A 699 -12.57 -14.28 -53.85
CA ASP A 699 -11.67 -15.43 -53.77
C ASP A 699 -11.22 -15.68 -52.32
N ALA A 700 -10.88 -14.62 -51.56
CA ALA A 700 -10.50 -14.75 -50.15
C ALA A 700 -11.67 -15.26 -49.28
N LEU A 701 -12.89 -14.77 -49.50
CA LEU A 701 -14.09 -15.18 -48.77
C LEU A 701 -14.41 -16.65 -49.04
N ASN A 702 -14.47 -17.04 -50.31
CA ASN A 702 -14.72 -18.43 -50.72
C ASN A 702 -13.64 -19.38 -50.20
N PHE A 703 -12.38 -18.95 -50.25
CA PHE A 703 -11.28 -19.71 -49.70
C PHE A 703 -11.45 -19.93 -48.20
N ILE A 704 -11.62 -18.86 -47.42
CA ILE A 704 -11.73 -18.93 -45.96
C ILE A 704 -12.96 -19.74 -45.53
N ALA A 705 -14.10 -19.58 -46.21
CA ALA A 705 -15.32 -20.33 -45.92
C ALA A 705 -15.15 -21.85 -46.12
N SER A 706 -14.20 -22.27 -46.95
CA SER A 706 -13.91 -23.69 -47.21
C SER A 706 -12.95 -24.35 -46.21
N LYS A 707 -12.39 -23.60 -45.25
CA LYS A 707 -11.33 -24.08 -44.35
C LYS A 707 -11.81 -24.28 -42.91
N THR A 708 -11.21 -25.26 -42.24
CA THR A 708 -11.37 -25.44 -40.79
C THR A 708 -10.40 -24.55 -40.01
N ARG A 709 -10.65 -24.37 -38.71
CA ARG A 709 -9.76 -23.62 -37.82
C ARG A 709 -8.32 -24.15 -37.86
N GLU A 710 -8.14 -25.47 -37.84
CA GLU A 710 -6.83 -26.13 -37.83
C GLU A 710 -6.04 -25.84 -39.12
N GLN A 711 -6.73 -25.63 -40.24
CA GLN A 711 -6.13 -25.25 -41.52
C GLN A 711 -5.79 -23.76 -41.56
N LEU A 712 -6.63 -22.89 -41.01
CA LEU A 712 -6.43 -21.44 -41.02
C LEU A 712 -5.24 -20.98 -40.17
N VAL A 713 -4.85 -21.76 -39.16
CA VAL A 713 -3.71 -21.43 -38.27
C VAL A 713 -2.35 -21.83 -38.89
N LYS A 714 -2.34 -22.51 -40.05
CA LYS A 714 -1.12 -22.80 -40.82
C LYS A 714 -0.54 -21.51 -41.43
N GLY A 715 0.77 -21.50 -41.71
CA GLY A 715 1.41 -20.36 -42.38
C GLY A 715 0.84 -20.13 -43.78
N LEU A 716 0.48 -18.89 -44.11
CA LEU A 716 -0.13 -18.51 -45.37
C LEU A 716 0.93 -18.44 -46.48
N ARG A 717 0.63 -19.04 -47.63
CA ARG A 717 1.35 -18.83 -48.89
C ARG A 717 0.35 -18.36 -49.94
N VAL A 718 0.65 -17.24 -50.59
CA VAL A 718 -0.22 -16.67 -51.62
C VAL A 718 0.40 -16.84 -53.00
N THR A 719 -0.41 -17.28 -53.97
CA THR A 719 -0.03 -17.29 -55.39
C THR A 719 -1.10 -16.56 -56.20
N PHE A 720 -0.69 -15.57 -56.99
CA PHE A 720 -1.59 -14.89 -57.92
C PHE A 720 -1.72 -15.69 -59.23
N GLU A 721 -2.95 -15.88 -59.69
CA GLU A 721 -3.21 -16.65 -60.92
C GLU A 721 -2.55 -16.00 -62.14
N GLY A 722 -1.71 -16.76 -62.85
CA GLY A 722 -1.00 -16.29 -64.05
C GLY A 722 0.36 -15.63 -63.80
N GLU A 723 0.82 -15.52 -62.55
CA GLU A 723 2.10 -14.89 -62.19
C GLU A 723 3.14 -15.94 -61.73
N PRO A 724 4.35 -15.99 -62.33
CA PRO A 724 5.41 -16.87 -61.86
C PRO A 724 6.03 -16.29 -60.58
N GLY A 725 5.86 -16.97 -59.45
CA GLY A 725 6.51 -16.60 -58.19
C GLY A 725 6.24 -17.57 -57.05
N GLU A 726 7.28 -17.87 -56.26
CA GLU A 726 7.15 -18.57 -54.98
C GLU A 726 7.08 -17.55 -53.84
N ASP A 727 6.11 -17.71 -52.94
CA ASP A 727 5.93 -16.78 -51.81
C ASP A 727 7.00 -16.98 -50.74
N ALA A 728 8.08 -16.18 -50.84
CA ALA A 728 9.08 -16.02 -49.78
C ALA A 728 8.66 -15.01 -48.70
N GLY A 729 7.42 -14.51 -48.74
CA GLY A 729 6.83 -13.57 -47.78
C GLY A 729 6.36 -12.25 -48.40
N GLY A 730 6.81 -11.93 -49.63
CA GLY A 730 6.41 -10.72 -50.34
C GLY A 730 4.98 -10.78 -50.88
N LEU A 731 4.56 -11.94 -51.42
CA LEU A 731 3.23 -12.09 -52.02
C LEU A 731 2.12 -12.08 -50.97
N LYS A 732 2.34 -12.70 -49.81
CA LYS A 732 1.40 -12.57 -48.67
C LYS A 732 1.28 -11.13 -48.16
N LYS A 733 2.39 -10.36 -48.11
CA LYS A 733 2.37 -8.95 -47.68
C LYS A 733 1.54 -8.11 -48.65
N GLU A 734 1.77 -8.30 -49.95
CA GLU A 734 1.00 -7.64 -51.01
C GLU A 734 -0.50 -8.00 -50.94
N PHE A 735 -0.83 -9.28 -50.75
CA PHE A 735 -2.22 -9.73 -50.57
C PHE A 735 -2.93 -9.00 -49.43
N PHE A 736 -2.32 -8.93 -48.24
CA PHE A 736 -2.94 -8.24 -47.10
C PHE A 736 -3.15 -6.75 -47.37
N ILE A 737 -2.19 -6.07 -48.01
CA ILE A 737 -2.33 -4.65 -48.39
C ILE A 737 -3.53 -4.48 -49.33
N LEU A 738 -3.63 -5.30 -50.38
CA LEU A 738 -4.69 -5.19 -51.37
C LEU A 738 -6.07 -5.51 -50.79
N VAL A 739 -6.19 -6.58 -50.00
CA VAL A 739 -7.49 -7.02 -49.45
C VAL A 739 -8.02 -6.03 -48.40
N PHE A 740 -7.16 -5.45 -47.56
CA PHE A 740 -7.60 -4.42 -46.61
C PHE A 740 -7.94 -3.10 -47.30
N LYS A 741 -7.18 -2.71 -48.33
CA LYS A 741 -7.50 -1.54 -49.16
C LYS A 741 -8.87 -1.67 -49.82
N GLU A 742 -9.22 -2.87 -50.29
CA GLU A 742 -10.54 -3.18 -50.86
C GLU A 742 -11.64 -3.18 -49.79
N LEU A 743 -11.42 -3.83 -48.64
CA LEU A 743 -12.38 -3.92 -47.52
C LEU A 743 -12.78 -2.56 -46.94
N PHE A 744 -11.87 -1.59 -46.95
CA PHE A 744 -12.13 -0.24 -46.42
C PHE A 744 -12.72 0.72 -47.45
N GLN A 745 -13.04 0.26 -48.66
CA GLN A 745 -13.67 1.13 -49.64
C GLN A 745 -15.08 1.55 -49.18
N PRO A 746 -15.44 2.85 -49.27
CA PRO A 746 -16.73 3.36 -48.80
C PRO A 746 -17.96 2.69 -49.41
N TYR A 747 -17.87 2.17 -50.64
CA TYR A 747 -19.01 1.56 -51.33
C TYR A 747 -19.51 0.25 -50.69
N PHE A 748 -18.68 -0.43 -49.89
CA PHE A 748 -19.13 -1.60 -49.12
C PHE A 748 -19.96 -1.20 -47.89
N GLY A 749 -19.88 0.07 -47.44
CA GLY A 749 -20.61 0.58 -46.29
C GLY A 749 -20.27 -0.11 -44.96
N MET A 750 -19.18 -0.87 -44.89
CA MET A 750 -18.80 -1.62 -43.68
C MET A 750 -18.31 -0.71 -42.56
N PHE A 751 -17.48 0.26 -42.93
CA PHE A 751 -16.82 1.17 -42.00
C PHE A 751 -17.01 2.61 -42.45
N LYS A 752 -17.04 3.53 -41.48
CA LYS A 752 -17.11 4.98 -41.69
C LYS A 752 -15.80 5.60 -41.19
N GLU A 753 -15.16 6.39 -42.03
CA GLU A 753 -14.02 7.22 -41.63
C GLU A 753 -14.52 8.47 -40.91
N ASP A 754 -13.87 8.82 -39.80
CA ASP A 754 -14.05 10.10 -39.13
C ASP A 754 -13.19 11.18 -39.80
N SER A 755 -13.81 12.33 -40.11
CA SER A 755 -13.16 13.40 -40.86
C SER A 755 -12.06 14.14 -40.10
N GLU A 756 -12.04 14.07 -38.76
CA GLU A 756 -11.03 14.75 -37.94
C GLU A 756 -9.84 13.84 -37.62
N SER A 757 -10.12 12.59 -37.21
CA SER A 757 -9.09 11.64 -36.78
C SER A 757 -8.52 10.80 -37.92
N HIS A 758 -9.22 10.72 -39.06
CA HIS A 758 -8.93 9.78 -40.16
C HIS A 758 -8.93 8.31 -39.73
N LEU A 759 -9.53 8.00 -38.57
CA LEU A 759 -9.74 6.64 -38.11
C LEU A 759 -11.06 6.11 -38.63
N VAL A 760 -11.14 4.80 -38.80
CA VAL A 760 -12.36 4.11 -39.24
C VAL A 760 -13.05 3.44 -38.06
N TRP A 761 -14.38 3.43 -38.10
CA TRP A 761 -15.23 2.70 -37.15
C TRP A 761 -16.35 1.96 -37.86
N PHE A 762 -17.02 1.04 -37.15
CA PHE A 762 -18.18 0.32 -37.65
C PHE A 762 -19.26 1.31 -38.11
N SER A 763 -19.78 1.13 -39.33
CA SER A 763 -20.70 2.11 -39.94
C SER A 763 -22.01 2.27 -39.20
N GLY A 764 -22.47 1.25 -38.48
CA GLY A 764 -23.79 1.22 -37.86
C GLY A 764 -24.95 1.10 -38.87
N TYR A 765 -24.66 0.93 -40.17
CA TYR A 765 -25.69 0.76 -41.20
C TYR A 765 -26.05 -0.71 -41.41
N PRO A 766 -27.30 -1.03 -41.81
CA PRO A 766 -27.69 -2.39 -42.19
C PRO A 766 -26.92 -2.84 -43.44
N THR A 767 -25.91 -3.70 -43.25
CA THR A 767 -25.05 -4.23 -44.32
C THR A 767 -24.88 -5.74 -44.18
N ASP A 768 -24.32 -6.41 -45.20
CA ASP A 768 -23.98 -7.83 -45.09
C ASP A 768 -22.94 -8.06 -43.98
N LEU A 769 -23.29 -8.92 -43.02
CA LEU A 769 -22.47 -9.23 -41.86
C LEU A 769 -21.32 -10.21 -42.18
N SER A 770 -21.37 -10.89 -43.34
CA SER A 770 -20.36 -11.87 -43.75
C SER A 770 -18.96 -11.25 -43.88
N ASN A 771 -18.88 -10.04 -44.43
CA ASN A 771 -17.63 -9.33 -44.66
C ASN A 771 -16.97 -8.87 -43.35
N PHE A 772 -17.73 -8.60 -42.28
CA PHE A 772 -17.14 -8.28 -40.97
C PHE A 772 -16.44 -9.49 -40.38
N LYS A 773 -17.05 -10.68 -40.50
CA LYS A 773 -16.43 -11.95 -40.10
C LYS A 773 -15.16 -12.20 -40.92
N LEU A 774 -15.19 -11.98 -42.23
CA LEU A 774 -14.01 -12.08 -43.10
C LEU A 774 -12.89 -11.12 -42.64
N CYS A 775 -13.22 -9.85 -42.39
CA CYS A 775 -12.28 -8.85 -41.90
C CYS A 775 -11.63 -9.26 -40.57
N GLY A 776 -12.43 -9.82 -39.65
CA GLY A 776 -11.93 -10.39 -38.39
C GLY A 776 -10.93 -11.54 -38.60
N ILE A 777 -11.25 -12.47 -39.50
CA ILE A 777 -10.35 -13.59 -39.85
C ILE A 777 -9.05 -13.08 -40.48
N LEU A 778 -9.13 -12.15 -41.42
CA LEU A 778 -7.96 -11.57 -42.09
C LEU A 778 -7.08 -10.79 -41.10
N CYS A 779 -7.69 -10.05 -40.17
CA CYS A 779 -6.98 -9.34 -39.11
C CYS A 779 -6.19 -10.34 -38.25
N ALA A 780 -6.81 -11.43 -37.80
CA ALA A 780 -6.13 -12.46 -37.05
C ALA A 780 -5.04 -13.20 -37.85
N LEU A 781 -5.29 -13.50 -39.13
CA LEU A 781 -4.30 -14.13 -40.02
C LEU A 781 -3.07 -13.23 -40.21
N SER A 782 -3.24 -11.90 -40.26
CA SER A 782 -2.11 -10.97 -40.38
C SER A 782 -1.16 -11.08 -39.17
N ILE A 783 -1.71 -11.19 -37.96
CA ILE A 783 -0.95 -11.39 -36.71
C ILE A 783 -0.16 -12.71 -36.76
N TYR A 784 -0.82 -13.83 -37.09
CA TYR A 784 -0.17 -15.15 -37.16
C TYR A 784 0.94 -15.21 -38.21
N ASN A 785 0.78 -14.47 -39.31
CA ASN A 785 1.73 -14.45 -40.41
C ASN A 785 2.80 -13.36 -40.28
N GLN A 786 2.78 -12.60 -39.17
CA GLN A 786 3.69 -11.48 -38.87
C GLN A 786 3.70 -10.41 -39.97
N VAL A 787 2.52 -10.14 -40.55
CA VAL A 787 2.35 -9.10 -41.57
C VAL A 787 1.63 -7.93 -40.92
N LEU A 788 2.32 -6.79 -40.85
CA LEU A 788 1.69 -5.53 -40.44
C LEU A 788 0.73 -5.07 -41.54
N VAL A 789 -0.44 -4.61 -41.13
CA VAL A 789 -1.48 -4.13 -42.03
C VAL A 789 -1.89 -2.72 -41.68
N ASP A 790 -2.26 -1.94 -42.69
CA ASP A 790 -2.85 -0.63 -42.48
C ASP A 790 -4.28 -0.81 -42.00
N PHE A 791 -4.49 -0.61 -40.70
CA PHE A 791 -5.72 -0.93 -40.01
C PHE A 791 -6.08 0.24 -39.08
N PRO A 792 -6.66 1.32 -39.62
CA PRO A 792 -6.77 2.62 -38.96
C PRO A 792 -7.90 2.67 -37.91
N PHE A 793 -7.97 1.68 -37.03
CA PHE A 793 -8.92 1.64 -35.91
C PHE A 793 -8.34 2.25 -34.63
N PRO A 794 -9.17 2.91 -33.81
CA PRO A 794 -8.76 3.39 -32.50
C PRO A 794 -8.46 2.23 -31.54
N LEU A 795 -7.79 2.54 -30.42
CA LEU A 795 -7.49 1.61 -29.33
C LEU A 795 -8.77 0.94 -28.77
N ALA A 796 -9.90 1.63 -28.90
CA ALA A 796 -11.24 1.16 -28.54
C ALA A 796 -11.55 -0.23 -29.12
N LEU A 797 -11.19 -0.50 -30.38
CA LEU A 797 -11.45 -1.81 -31.00
C LEU A 797 -10.73 -2.93 -30.22
N TYR A 798 -9.46 -2.71 -29.89
CA TYR A 798 -8.62 -3.70 -29.22
C TYR A 798 -9.05 -3.91 -27.76
N LYS A 799 -9.57 -2.86 -27.10
CA LYS A 799 -10.27 -2.99 -25.81
C LYS A 799 -11.47 -3.92 -25.95
N LEU A 800 -12.34 -3.68 -26.94
CA LEU A 800 -13.53 -4.50 -27.17
C LEU A 800 -13.18 -5.96 -27.50
N ILE A 801 -12.15 -6.22 -28.32
CA ILE A 801 -11.67 -7.58 -28.62
C ILE A 801 -11.29 -8.35 -27.34
N LEU A 802 -10.63 -7.66 -26.41
CA LEU A 802 -10.19 -8.20 -25.12
C LEU A 802 -11.28 -8.17 -24.03
N GLY A 803 -12.50 -7.71 -24.36
CA GLY A 803 -13.60 -7.58 -23.40
C GLY A 803 -13.39 -6.50 -22.34
N LYS A 804 -12.56 -5.49 -22.61
CA LYS A 804 -12.37 -4.31 -21.76
C LYS A 804 -13.40 -3.24 -22.09
N GLU A 805 -13.79 -2.45 -21.09
CA GLU A 805 -14.71 -1.34 -21.28
C GLU A 805 -14.03 -0.17 -22.00
N VAL A 806 -14.82 0.52 -22.85
CA VAL A 806 -14.41 1.75 -23.50
C VAL A 806 -14.67 2.95 -22.60
N ASN A 807 -13.84 3.99 -22.71
CA ASN A 807 -13.89 5.19 -21.88
C ASN A 807 -13.83 6.48 -22.72
N LEU A 808 -13.83 7.64 -22.06
CA LEU A 808 -13.83 8.93 -22.75
C LEU A 808 -12.60 9.13 -23.64
N ASP A 809 -11.43 8.62 -23.26
CA ASP A 809 -10.21 8.71 -24.07
C ASP A 809 -10.37 8.00 -25.42
N ASP A 810 -11.13 6.91 -25.46
CA ASP A 810 -11.43 6.17 -26.69
C ASP A 810 -12.30 7.01 -27.64
N LEU A 811 -13.29 7.73 -27.08
CA LEU A 811 -14.11 8.66 -27.88
C LEU A 811 -13.28 9.85 -28.34
N LEU A 812 -12.40 10.38 -27.50
CA LEU A 812 -11.52 11.49 -27.83
C LEU A 812 -10.51 11.13 -28.93
N GLN A 813 -10.09 9.86 -28.99
CA GLN A 813 -9.25 9.36 -30.07
C GLN A 813 -10.00 9.25 -31.41
N LEU A 814 -11.24 8.74 -31.41
CA LEU A 814 -12.02 8.50 -32.62
C LEU A 814 -12.78 9.75 -33.13
N HIS A 815 -13.43 10.47 -32.23
CA HIS A 815 -14.23 11.67 -32.48
C HIS A 815 -13.75 12.82 -31.59
N PRO A 816 -12.63 13.49 -31.92
CA PRO A 816 -11.96 14.43 -31.02
C PRO A 816 -12.84 15.59 -30.56
N SER A 817 -13.65 16.18 -31.44
CA SER A 817 -14.58 17.27 -31.06
C SER A 817 -15.68 16.82 -30.09
N GLU A 818 -16.31 15.66 -30.32
CA GLU A 818 -17.29 15.10 -29.39
C GLU A 818 -16.65 14.77 -28.03
N GLY A 819 -15.46 14.15 -28.05
CA GLY A 819 -14.69 13.83 -26.85
C GLY A 819 -14.34 15.07 -26.02
N ARG A 820 -13.84 16.14 -26.66
CA ARG A 820 -13.53 17.42 -25.99
C ARG A 820 -14.78 18.07 -25.38
N ALA A 821 -15.94 17.97 -26.04
CA ALA A 821 -17.20 18.48 -25.51
C ALA A 821 -17.61 17.73 -24.23
N MET A 822 -17.52 16.40 -24.23
CA MET A 822 -17.80 15.57 -23.06
C MET A 822 -16.80 15.82 -21.92
N GLN A 823 -15.52 15.99 -22.24
CA GLN A 823 -14.49 16.35 -21.26
C GLN A 823 -14.79 17.70 -20.61
N SER A 824 -15.12 18.71 -21.42
CA SER A 824 -15.48 20.04 -20.93
C SER A 824 -16.71 20.01 -20.00
N MET A 825 -17.67 19.12 -20.27
CA MET A 825 -18.82 18.90 -19.40
C MET A 825 -18.42 18.30 -18.05
N LEU A 826 -17.52 17.32 -18.03
CA LEU A 826 -17.02 16.73 -16.78
C LEU A 826 -16.22 17.72 -15.94
N GLU A 827 -15.44 18.58 -16.58
CA GLU A 827 -14.59 19.60 -15.93
C GLU A 827 -15.36 20.84 -15.47
N TYR A 828 -16.62 21.02 -15.90
CA TYR A 828 -17.42 22.18 -15.51
C TYR A 828 -17.86 22.12 -14.04
N GLU A 829 -17.48 23.13 -13.24
CA GLU A 829 -17.80 23.23 -11.80
C GLU A 829 -18.82 24.33 -11.45
N GLY A 830 -19.37 25.05 -12.44
CA GLY A 830 -20.35 26.11 -12.18
C GLY A 830 -21.69 25.57 -11.67
N ASP A 831 -22.37 26.38 -10.84
CA ASP A 831 -23.69 26.09 -10.27
C ASP A 831 -24.84 26.23 -11.31
N ASP A 832 -24.55 26.81 -12.47
CA ASP A 832 -25.45 27.06 -13.60
C ASP A 832 -25.40 25.97 -14.69
N PHE A 833 -24.93 24.77 -14.34
CA PHE A 833 -24.72 23.66 -15.27
C PHE A 833 -25.94 23.37 -16.17
N GLU A 834 -27.15 23.31 -15.61
CA GLU A 834 -28.35 23.00 -16.38
C GLU A 834 -28.72 24.11 -17.39
N GLU A 835 -28.43 25.38 -17.07
CA GLU A 835 -28.67 26.51 -17.97
C GLU A 835 -27.65 26.54 -19.13
N VAL A 836 -26.39 26.19 -18.83
CA VAL A 836 -25.29 26.22 -19.81
C VAL A 836 -25.38 25.07 -20.81
N PHE A 837 -25.58 23.84 -20.33
CA PHE A 837 -25.58 22.67 -21.21
C PHE A 837 -26.97 22.32 -21.73
N ASN A 838 -28.01 22.43 -20.90
CA ASN A 838 -29.40 22.09 -21.24
C ASN A 838 -29.53 20.79 -22.08
N VAL A 839 -28.87 19.73 -21.63
CA VAL A 839 -28.86 18.41 -22.28
C VAL A 839 -29.64 17.38 -21.46
N TYR A 840 -30.21 16.41 -22.16
CA TYR A 840 -30.93 15.27 -21.60
C TYR A 840 -30.19 13.98 -21.90
N PHE A 841 -30.62 12.84 -21.35
CA PHE A 841 -30.02 11.52 -21.60
C PHE A 841 -30.38 10.98 -23.00
N LEU A 842 -30.01 11.74 -24.04
CA LEU A 842 -30.29 11.53 -25.46
C LEU A 842 -29.00 11.59 -26.27
N ILE A 843 -28.94 10.84 -27.35
CA ILE A 843 -27.84 10.87 -28.33
C ILE A 843 -28.40 10.80 -29.75
N ASN A 844 -27.74 11.53 -30.65
CA ASN A 844 -28.13 11.61 -32.07
C ASN A 844 -27.19 10.75 -32.93
N PHE A 845 -27.78 9.97 -33.84
CA PHE A 845 -27.08 9.20 -34.87
C PHE A 845 -27.53 9.67 -36.25
N GLU A 846 -26.58 9.92 -37.14
CA GLU A 846 -26.86 10.30 -38.53
C GLU A 846 -26.83 9.07 -39.44
N VAL A 847 -27.98 8.73 -40.01
CA VAL A 847 -28.19 7.55 -40.86
C VAL A 847 -28.84 7.98 -42.16
N PHE A 848 -28.10 7.89 -43.27
CA PHE A 848 -28.56 8.29 -44.62
C PHE A 848 -29.21 9.70 -44.64
N ASP A 849 -28.53 10.68 -44.04
CA ASP A 849 -28.99 12.08 -43.90
C ASP A 849 -30.23 12.29 -42.99
N GLU A 850 -30.68 11.25 -42.27
CA GLU A 850 -31.68 11.35 -41.21
C GLU A 850 -31.02 11.28 -39.82
N VAL A 851 -31.44 12.16 -38.90
CA VAL A 851 -30.97 12.16 -37.51
C VAL A 851 -31.94 11.35 -36.66
N ILE A 852 -31.46 10.24 -36.11
CA ILE A 852 -32.20 9.38 -35.19
C ILE A 852 -31.77 9.72 -33.76
N GLU A 853 -32.73 10.09 -32.93
CA GLU A 853 -32.54 10.36 -31.51
C GLU A 853 -32.79 9.09 -30.69
N VAL A 854 -31.88 8.79 -29.75
CA VAL A 854 -31.87 7.55 -28.97
C VAL A 854 -31.71 7.87 -27.49
N GLU A 855 -32.57 7.28 -26.65
CA GLU A 855 -32.45 7.41 -25.19
C GLU A 855 -31.29 6.56 -24.66
N LEU A 856 -30.45 7.17 -23.81
CA LEU A 856 -29.31 6.50 -23.18
C LEU A 856 -29.74 5.62 -21.98
N LYS A 857 -30.90 5.91 -21.39
CA LYS A 857 -31.51 5.15 -20.28
C LYS A 857 -33.04 5.33 -20.29
N PRO A 858 -33.82 4.51 -19.56
CA PRO A 858 -35.27 4.67 -19.47
C PRO A 858 -35.66 6.09 -19.01
N ASP A 859 -36.66 6.68 -19.67
CA ASP A 859 -37.11 8.07 -19.47
C ASP A 859 -35.98 9.10 -19.73
N GLY A 860 -35.04 8.78 -20.61
CA GLY A 860 -33.88 9.61 -20.91
C GLY A 860 -34.27 10.96 -21.50
N ALA A 861 -35.31 10.99 -22.34
CA ALA A 861 -35.87 12.22 -22.92
C ALA A 861 -36.42 13.21 -21.89
N ARG A 862 -36.74 12.75 -20.67
CA ARG A 862 -37.28 13.58 -19.58
C ARG A 862 -36.29 13.80 -18.45
N THR A 863 -35.11 13.18 -18.52
CA THR A 863 -34.09 13.25 -17.47
C THR A 863 -33.01 14.25 -17.88
N PRO A 864 -32.93 15.44 -17.25
CA PRO A 864 -31.85 16.39 -17.52
C PRO A 864 -30.51 15.89 -16.95
N VAL A 865 -29.43 16.26 -17.61
CA VAL A 865 -28.07 16.06 -17.09
C VAL A 865 -27.77 17.19 -16.10
N THR A 866 -27.21 16.82 -14.95
CA THR A 866 -26.93 17.68 -13.80
C THR A 866 -25.50 17.41 -13.31
N GLN A 867 -25.00 18.25 -12.40
CA GLN A 867 -23.69 18.02 -11.76
C GLN A 867 -23.56 16.64 -11.09
N LEU A 868 -24.66 16.10 -10.55
CA LEU A 868 -24.67 14.81 -9.86
C LEU A 868 -24.60 13.61 -10.80
N ASN A 869 -25.11 13.74 -12.03
CA ASN A 869 -25.27 12.61 -12.96
C ASN A 869 -24.44 12.76 -14.26
N LYS A 870 -23.66 13.83 -14.44
CA LYS A 870 -22.82 14.05 -15.63
C LYS A 870 -21.86 12.91 -15.94
N ASN A 871 -21.29 12.26 -14.91
CA ASN A 871 -20.43 11.08 -15.09
C ASN A 871 -21.20 9.89 -15.67
N GLU A 872 -22.44 9.67 -15.20
CA GLU A 872 -23.32 8.62 -15.74
C GLU A 872 -23.66 8.90 -17.21
N PHE A 873 -24.02 10.14 -17.54
CA PHE A 873 -24.33 10.56 -18.91
C PHE A 873 -23.17 10.28 -19.86
N VAL A 874 -21.96 10.76 -19.54
CA VAL A 874 -20.78 10.58 -20.41
C VAL A 874 -20.45 9.09 -20.60
N ASN A 875 -20.51 8.29 -19.52
CA ASN A 875 -20.26 6.85 -19.62
C ASN A 875 -21.27 6.14 -20.53
N LEU A 876 -22.57 6.46 -20.39
CA LEU A 876 -23.61 5.90 -21.26
C LEU A 876 -23.47 6.38 -22.70
N TYR A 877 -23.13 7.65 -22.91
CA TYR A 877 -22.91 8.25 -24.23
C TYR A 877 -21.79 7.51 -24.98
N VAL A 878 -20.62 7.38 -24.35
CA VAL A 878 -19.45 6.67 -24.90
C VAL A 878 -19.82 5.23 -25.24
N LYS A 879 -20.45 4.51 -24.29
CA LYS A 879 -20.87 3.12 -24.49
C LYS A 879 -21.86 2.99 -25.66
N ARG A 880 -22.84 3.89 -25.75
CA ARG A 880 -23.83 3.87 -26.84
C ARG A 880 -23.18 4.17 -28.18
N LYS A 881 -22.35 5.21 -28.28
CA LYS A 881 -21.66 5.63 -29.51
C LYS A 881 -20.71 4.56 -30.05
N LEU A 882 -19.86 4.00 -29.18
CA LEU A 882 -18.78 3.11 -29.60
C LEU A 882 -19.18 1.64 -29.65
N THR A 883 -20.04 1.15 -28.75
CA THR A 883 -20.29 -0.29 -28.60
C THR A 883 -21.65 -0.74 -29.12
N ILE A 884 -22.68 0.10 -28.99
CA ILE A 884 -24.08 -0.31 -29.25
C ILE A 884 -24.57 0.18 -30.61
N GLY A 885 -24.46 1.48 -30.86
CA GLY A 885 -25.05 2.17 -32.02
C GLY A 885 -26.47 2.69 -31.74
N GLY A 886 -27.21 2.93 -32.83
CA GLY A 886 -28.60 3.40 -32.79
C GLY A 886 -29.58 2.36 -32.22
N ASN A 887 -30.88 2.53 -32.48
CA ASN A 887 -31.94 1.66 -31.92
C ASN A 887 -31.81 0.18 -32.33
N ASP A 888 -31.31 -0.11 -33.54
CA ASP A 888 -31.13 -1.48 -34.03
C ASP A 888 -29.85 -2.16 -33.51
N GLU A 889 -29.06 -1.46 -32.69
CA GLU A 889 -27.80 -1.92 -32.11
C GLU A 889 -26.82 -2.47 -33.16
N MET A 890 -26.76 -1.83 -34.33
CA MET A 890 -26.07 -2.37 -35.49
C MET A 890 -24.55 -2.41 -35.31
N ILE A 891 -23.96 -1.43 -34.63
CA ILE A 891 -22.53 -1.44 -34.29
C ILE A 891 -22.19 -2.68 -33.46
N ARG A 892 -23.03 -3.04 -32.48
CA ARG A 892 -22.86 -4.26 -31.69
C ARG A 892 -22.88 -5.51 -32.55
N LYS A 893 -23.87 -5.65 -33.44
CA LYS A 893 -24.00 -6.81 -34.34
C LYS A 893 -22.82 -6.94 -35.31
N GLN A 894 -22.38 -5.81 -35.88
CA GLN A 894 -21.23 -5.75 -36.78
C GLN A 894 -19.93 -6.14 -36.05
N PHE A 895 -19.70 -5.57 -34.87
CA PHE A 895 -18.55 -5.91 -34.02
C PHE A 895 -18.57 -7.37 -33.55
N GLU A 896 -19.72 -7.90 -33.12
CA GLU A 896 -19.86 -9.32 -32.72
C GLU A 896 -19.45 -10.27 -33.85
N LYS A 897 -19.80 -9.93 -35.11
CA LYS A 897 -19.42 -10.72 -36.29
C LYS A 897 -17.93 -10.60 -36.63
N PHE A 898 -17.37 -9.40 -36.50
CA PHE A 898 -15.92 -9.21 -36.58
C PHE A 898 -15.18 -10.03 -35.51
N LEU A 899 -15.64 -9.98 -34.26
CA LEU A 899 -15.05 -10.71 -33.15
C LEU A 899 -15.16 -12.23 -33.32
N GLU A 900 -16.29 -12.72 -33.85
CA GLU A 900 -16.47 -14.13 -34.23
C GLU A 900 -15.40 -14.56 -35.24
N GLY A 901 -15.16 -13.75 -36.27
CA GLY A 901 -14.11 -13.99 -37.26
C GLY A 901 -12.71 -13.97 -36.63
N PHE A 902 -12.40 -12.96 -35.84
CA PHE A 902 -11.10 -12.81 -35.17
C PHE A 902 -10.77 -14.00 -34.27
N LYS A 903 -11.73 -14.43 -33.44
CA LYS A 903 -11.61 -15.59 -32.54
C LYS A 903 -11.56 -16.94 -33.26
N THR A 904 -11.92 -17.00 -34.54
CA THR A 904 -11.82 -18.24 -35.33
C THR A 904 -10.36 -18.65 -35.51
N VAL A 905 -9.45 -17.68 -35.64
CA VAL A 905 -8.01 -17.93 -35.86
C VAL A 905 -7.21 -17.68 -34.57
N MET A 906 -7.52 -16.63 -33.80
CA MET A 906 -6.78 -16.30 -32.58
C MET A 906 -6.88 -17.36 -31.49
N SER A 907 -5.76 -17.58 -30.80
CA SER A 907 -5.72 -18.39 -29.58
C SER A 907 -6.59 -17.78 -28.48
N LEU A 908 -7.62 -18.51 -28.06
CA LEU A 908 -8.46 -18.10 -26.93
C LEU A 908 -7.71 -18.16 -25.59
N ASN A 909 -6.62 -18.93 -25.52
CA ASN A 909 -5.81 -19.08 -24.31
C ASN A 909 -4.83 -17.92 -24.13
N LEU A 910 -4.22 -17.45 -25.22
CA LEU A 910 -3.22 -16.38 -25.19
C LEU A 910 -3.80 -14.99 -25.39
N LEU A 911 -4.96 -14.85 -26.04
CA LEU A 911 -5.59 -13.55 -26.25
C LEU A 911 -5.75 -12.74 -24.94
N PRO A 912 -6.15 -13.33 -23.79
CA PRO A 912 -6.23 -12.59 -22.52
C PRO A 912 -4.89 -12.11 -21.94
N PHE A 913 -3.74 -12.57 -22.47
CA PHE A 913 -2.42 -12.15 -21.97
C PHE A 913 -2.06 -10.73 -22.44
N PHE A 914 -2.63 -10.31 -23.57
CA PHE A 914 -2.33 -9.05 -24.20
C PHE A 914 -3.10 -7.89 -23.59
N GLN A 915 -2.46 -6.73 -23.56
CA GLN A 915 -3.09 -5.45 -23.33
C GLN A 915 -3.60 -4.86 -24.65
N PRO A 916 -4.60 -3.95 -24.63
CA PRO A 916 -5.14 -3.36 -25.85
C PRO A 916 -4.07 -2.74 -26.75
N LYS A 917 -3.07 -2.08 -26.15
CA LYS A 917 -1.98 -1.44 -26.90
C LYS A 917 -1.05 -2.46 -27.54
N GLU A 918 -0.71 -3.53 -26.82
CA GLU A 918 0.11 -4.62 -27.34
C GLU A 918 -0.58 -5.34 -28.50
N LEU A 919 -1.89 -5.58 -28.39
CA LEU A 919 -2.68 -6.21 -29.45
C LEU A 919 -2.79 -5.28 -30.68
N GLN A 920 -2.91 -3.97 -30.47
CA GLN A 920 -2.84 -3.00 -31.56
C GLN A 920 -1.48 -3.07 -32.27
N GLU A 921 -0.39 -3.08 -31.51
CA GLU A 921 0.97 -3.12 -32.05
C GLU A 921 1.27 -4.43 -32.79
N LEU A 922 0.59 -5.54 -32.47
CA LEU A 922 0.67 -6.77 -33.26
C LEU A 922 0.05 -6.65 -34.66
N VAL A 923 -0.96 -5.78 -34.83
CA VAL A 923 -1.66 -5.60 -36.10
C VAL A 923 -1.02 -4.51 -36.95
N VAL A 924 -0.83 -3.32 -36.37
CA VAL A 924 -0.39 -2.12 -37.11
C VAL A 924 1.08 -1.78 -36.88
N GLY A 925 1.75 -2.42 -35.92
CA GLY A 925 3.11 -2.08 -35.51
C GLY A 925 3.19 -0.92 -34.52
N ASN A 926 4.41 -0.63 -34.05
CA ASN A 926 4.71 0.47 -33.13
C ASN A 926 5.57 1.57 -33.79
N GLU A 927 5.83 2.65 -33.05
CA GLU A 927 6.67 3.78 -33.48
C GLU A 927 7.91 3.96 -32.58
N CYS A 928 8.39 2.87 -31.95
CA CYS A 928 9.54 2.92 -31.05
C CYS A 928 10.85 2.69 -31.83
N TYR A 929 11.34 3.75 -32.49
CA TYR A 929 12.49 3.62 -33.39
C TYR A 929 13.83 3.67 -32.66
N ASP A 930 14.61 2.59 -32.76
CA ASP A 930 16.05 2.58 -32.46
C ASP A 930 16.86 2.58 -33.77
N TRP A 931 17.14 3.79 -34.28
CA TRP A 931 17.84 3.97 -35.54
C TRP A 931 19.27 3.42 -35.53
N GLN A 932 19.88 3.26 -34.35
CA GLN A 932 21.21 2.67 -34.23
C GLN A 932 21.14 1.17 -34.48
N VAL A 933 20.19 0.48 -33.85
CA VAL A 933 19.92 -0.94 -34.12
C VAL A 933 19.60 -1.17 -35.60
N PHE A 934 18.81 -0.28 -36.24
CA PHE A 934 18.50 -0.39 -37.68
C PHE A 934 19.73 -0.33 -38.59
N LYS A 935 20.71 0.51 -38.25
CA LYS A 935 22.00 0.56 -38.95
C LYS A 935 22.79 -0.71 -38.73
N ASP A 936 22.84 -1.20 -37.50
CA ASP A 936 23.66 -2.36 -37.12
C ASP A 936 23.12 -3.68 -37.69
N THR A 937 21.81 -3.77 -37.98
CA THR A 937 21.17 -4.94 -38.60
C THR A 937 21.09 -4.89 -40.13
N THR A 938 21.50 -3.80 -40.76
CA THR A 938 21.46 -3.64 -42.23
C THR A 938 22.46 -4.56 -42.93
N VAL A 939 22.01 -5.27 -43.96
CA VAL A 939 22.83 -6.16 -44.79
C VAL A 939 23.26 -5.44 -46.07
N TYR A 940 24.49 -5.68 -46.51
CA TYR A 940 25.05 -5.09 -47.73
C TYR A 940 25.36 -6.18 -48.76
N LYS A 941 25.05 -5.92 -50.03
CA LYS A 941 25.32 -6.83 -51.15
C LYS A 941 26.47 -6.33 -52.04
N ASP A 942 27.07 -7.29 -52.75
CA ASP A 942 28.12 -7.08 -53.75
C ASP A 942 29.34 -6.30 -53.22
N VAL A 943 29.58 -5.09 -53.73
CA VAL A 943 30.73 -4.25 -53.37
C VAL A 943 30.49 -3.41 -52.11
N PHE A 944 29.25 -3.32 -51.64
CA PHE A 944 28.93 -2.55 -50.44
C PHE A 944 29.23 -3.34 -49.18
N HIS A 945 29.82 -2.66 -48.20
CA HIS A 945 30.10 -3.16 -46.85
C HIS A 945 30.08 -1.97 -45.87
N PRO A 946 30.02 -2.17 -44.54
CA PRO A 946 29.82 -1.08 -43.57
C PRO A 946 30.85 0.07 -43.64
N ASN A 947 32.04 -0.20 -44.16
CA ASN A 947 33.14 0.78 -44.28
C ASN A 947 33.25 1.43 -45.67
N HIS A 948 32.42 1.06 -46.64
CA HIS A 948 32.46 1.60 -47.99
C HIS A 948 32.10 3.10 -48.00
N PRO A 949 32.80 3.97 -48.76
CA PRO A 949 32.56 5.42 -48.78
C PRO A 949 31.09 5.80 -48.97
N THR A 950 30.41 5.22 -49.97
CA THR A 950 28.96 5.41 -50.21
C THR A 950 28.07 5.03 -49.04
N ILE A 951 28.40 3.96 -48.31
CA ILE A 951 27.60 3.53 -47.16
C ILE A 951 27.79 4.48 -45.97
N LYS A 952 29.00 5.01 -45.78
CA LYS A 952 29.25 6.07 -44.79
C LYS A 952 28.45 7.33 -45.14
N ALA A 953 28.52 7.79 -46.39
CA ALA A 953 27.76 8.94 -46.88
C ALA A 953 26.24 8.74 -46.72
N PHE A 954 25.72 7.54 -47.01
CA PHE A 954 24.32 7.19 -46.76
C PHE A 954 23.92 7.34 -45.30
N TRP A 955 24.66 6.72 -44.38
CA TRP A 955 24.29 6.79 -42.95
C TRP A 955 24.48 8.18 -42.37
N GLU A 956 25.51 8.92 -42.79
CA GLU A 956 25.67 10.33 -42.42
C GLU A 956 24.47 11.16 -42.86
N ALA A 957 24.05 11.04 -44.13
CA ALA A 957 22.86 11.71 -44.65
C ALA A 957 21.58 11.28 -43.92
N PHE A 958 21.42 9.99 -43.62
CA PHE A 958 20.26 9.46 -42.90
C PHE A 958 20.18 9.96 -41.44
N PHE A 959 21.32 10.05 -40.74
CA PHE A 959 21.36 10.58 -39.38
C PHE A 959 21.26 12.12 -39.34
N GLU A 960 21.45 12.81 -40.47
CA GLU A 960 21.13 14.23 -40.63
C GLU A 960 19.61 14.50 -40.75
N PHE A 961 18.81 13.52 -41.17
CA PHE A 961 17.34 13.65 -41.23
C PHE A 961 16.70 13.89 -39.86
N ASN A 962 15.63 14.69 -39.85
CA ASN A 962 14.72 14.80 -38.70
C ASN A 962 13.82 13.55 -38.59
N LEU A 963 13.04 13.44 -37.51
CA LEU A 963 12.20 12.27 -37.25
C LEU A 963 11.19 12.01 -38.38
N GLU A 964 10.54 13.04 -38.91
CA GLU A 964 9.55 12.90 -39.99
C GLU A 964 10.19 12.44 -41.30
N GLN A 965 11.38 12.94 -41.64
CA GLN A 965 12.14 12.47 -42.79
C GLN A 965 12.58 11.01 -42.65
N ARG A 966 13.00 10.57 -41.45
CA ARG A 966 13.32 9.15 -41.20
C ARG A 966 12.07 8.25 -41.26
N LYS A 967 10.92 8.73 -40.79
CA LYS A 967 9.64 8.05 -40.96
C LYS A 967 9.27 7.92 -42.44
N LYS A 968 9.41 9.00 -43.23
CA LYS A 968 9.24 8.97 -44.68
C LYS A 968 10.20 8.01 -45.37
N PHE A 969 11.44 7.90 -44.89
CA PHE A 969 12.39 6.91 -45.40
C PHE A 969 11.91 5.48 -45.15
N LEU A 970 11.41 5.16 -43.95
CA LEU A 970 10.79 3.86 -43.69
C LEU A 970 9.57 3.66 -44.60
N GLN A 971 8.72 4.66 -44.76
CA GLN A 971 7.59 4.57 -45.68
C GLN A 971 8.04 4.27 -47.11
N PHE A 972 9.10 4.92 -47.58
CA PHE A 972 9.72 4.67 -48.88
C PHE A 972 10.30 3.25 -48.98
N LEU A 973 10.98 2.76 -47.94
CA LEU A 973 11.64 1.45 -47.93
C LEU A 973 10.67 0.28 -47.81
N MET A 974 9.64 0.39 -46.98
CA MET A 974 8.81 -0.74 -46.53
C MET A 974 7.31 -0.53 -46.76
N GLY A 975 6.90 0.64 -47.26
CA GLY A 975 5.49 1.01 -47.48
C GLY A 975 4.74 1.43 -46.21
N SER A 976 5.43 1.49 -45.07
CA SER A 976 4.84 1.84 -43.77
C SER A 976 5.85 2.59 -42.91
N THR A 977 5.34 3.49 -42.06
CA THR A 977 6.14 4.17 -41.04
C THR A 977 6.26 3.34 -39.75
N ARG A 978 5.48 2.27 -39.61
CA ARG A 978 5.38 1.45 -38.39
C ARG A 978 6.33 0.26 -38.45
N ILE A 979 6.87 -0.13 -37.29
CA ILE A 979 7.80 -1.26 -37.16
C ILE A 979 7.15 -2.43 -36.40
N PRO A 980 7.62 -3.68 -36.61
CA PRO A 980 7.11 -4.84 -35.88
C PRO A 980 7.34 -4.75 -34.36
N ILE A 981 6.59 -5.54 -33.60
CA ILE A 981 6.69 -5.58 -32.12
C ILE A 981 8.06 -6.06 -31.62
N GLN A 982 8.80 -6.80 -32.46
CA GLN A 982 10.18 -7.21 -32.21
C GLN A 982 11.20 -6.05 -32.32
N GLY A 983 10.73 -4.85 -32.68
CA GLY A 983 11.55 -3.67 -32.88
C GLY A 983 12.16 -3.60 -34.27
N ILE A 984 12.85 -2.48 -34.53
CA ILE A 984 13.34 -2.12 -35.86
C ILE A 984 14.45 -3.03 -36.36
N GLY A 985 15.17 -3.71 -35.45
CA GLY A 985 16.19 -4.71 -35.80
C GLY A 985 15.64 -5.95 -36.52
N SER A 986 14.35 -6.24 -36.38
CA SER A 986 13.69 -7.30 -37.15
C SER A 986 13.55 -6.99 -38.64
N ILE A 987 13.64 -5.70 -39.02
CA ILE A 987 13.61 -5.24 -40.40
C ILE A 987 14.99 -5.46 -41.00
N LYS A 988 15.12 -6.52 -41.80
CA LYS A 988 16.34 -6.82 -42.55
C LYS A 988 16.45 -5.97 -43.81
N MET A 989 16.81 -4.69 -43.67
CA MET A 989 17.11 -3.85 -44.82
C MET A 989 18.34 -4.41 -45.54
N THR A 990 18.26 -4.51 -46.87
CA THR A 990 19.41 -4.88 -47.70
C THR A 990 19.75 -3.75 -48.66
N ILE A 991 20.99 -3.27 -48.66
CA ILE A 991 21.46 -2.24 -49.59
C ILE A 991 22.27 -2.90 -50.71
N GLN A 992 21.90 -2.63 -51.97
CA GLN A 992 22.60 -3.14 -53.16
C GLN A 992 22.93 -2.02 -54.16
N PRO A 993 24.01 -2.14 -54.94
CA PRO A 993 24.50 -1.06 -55.78
C PRO A 993 23.74 -0.91 -57.11
N ILE A 994 23.47 0.33 -57.50
CA ILE A 994 22.99 0.70 -58.85
C ILE A 994 23.91 1.74 -59.52
N PRO A 995 23.82 1.96 -60.85
CA PRO A 995 24.56 3.00 -61.54
C PRO A 995 24.40 4.39 -60.92
N GLU A 996 25.49 5.15 -60.86
CA GLU A 996 25.57 6.46 -60.18
C GLU A 996 24.60 7.51 -60.72
N ASN A 997 24.09 7.36 -61.94
CA ASN A 997 23.23 8.33 -62.62
C ASN A 997 21.76 8.24 -62.18
N LEU A 998 21.39 7.21 -61.43
CA LEU A 998 20.02 6.93 -61.04
C LEU A 998 19.71 7.52 -59.66
N LEU A 999 18.41 7.62 -59.35
CA LEU A 999 17.93 7.91 -58.01
C LEU A 999 17.88 6.61 -57.17
N PRO A 1000 18.01 6.69 -55.84
CA PRO A 1000 17.72 5.56 -54.97
C PRO A 1000 16.31 5.00 -55.20
N VAL A 1001 16.18 3.67 -55.27
CA VAL A 1001 14.90 2.96 -55.49
C VAL A 1001 14.71 1.93 -54.37
N ALA A 1002 13.47 1.77 -53.90
CA ALA A 1002 13.14 0.79 -52.88
C ALA A 1002 12.20 -0.30 -53.41
N HIS A 1003 12.50 -1.55 -53.09
CA HIS A 1003 11.62 -2.69 -53.32
C HIS A 1003 10.91 -3.05 -52.01
N THR A 1004 9.76 -2.44 -51.78
CA THR A 1004 9.01 -2.47 -50.50
C THR A 1004 8.56 -3.86 -50.05
N CYS A 1005 8.44 -4.81 -50.98
CA CYS A 1005 8.12 -6.21 -50.69
C CYS A 1005 9.30 -6.99 -50.07
N PHE A 1006 10.54 -6.53 -50.31
CA PHE A 1006 11.76 -7.22 -49.88
C PHE A 1006 12.65 -6.38 -48.96
N ASN A 1007 12.26 -5.14 -48.65
CA ASN A 1007 13.06 -4.17 -47.91
C ASN A 1007 14.46 -3.96 -48.50
N ILE A 1008 14.55 -3.98 -49.85
CA ILE A 1008 15.79 -3.77 -50.58
C ILE A 1008 15.87 -2.31 -51.01
N LEU A 1009 17.01 -1.67 -50.73
CA LEU A 1009 17.35 -0.35 -51.21
C LEU A 1009 18.43 -0.45 -52.29
N ASP A 1010 18.06 -0.07 -53.50
CA ASP A 1010 18.97 0.13 -54.62
C ASP A 1010 19.62 1.50 -54.48
N LEU A 1011 20.92 1.53 -54.16
CA LEU A 1011 21.64 2.74 -53.82
C LEU A 1011 22.74 3.07 -54.87
N PRO A 1012 22.73 4.27 -55.47
CA PRO A 1012 23.77 4.70 -56.39
C PRO A 1012 25.11 4.91 -55.66
N LYS A 1013 26.23 4.67 -56.35
CA LYS A 1013 27.59 4.84 -55.81
C LYS A 1013 28.00 6.31 -55.65
N ILE A 1014 27.44 6.99 -54.66
CA ILE A 1014 27.70 8.41 -54.36
C ILE A 1014 28.57 8.51 -53.12
N GLU A 1015 29.66 9.28 -53.17
CA GLU A 1015 30.55 9.50 -52.02
C GLU A 1015 30.29 10.83 -51.30
N ASP A 1016 29.64 11.79 -51.97
CA ASP A 1016 29.27 13.08 -51.38
C ASP A 1016 27.98 12.97 -50.57
N THR A 1017 28.08 13.22 -49.26
CA THR A 1017 26.97 13.15 -48.30
C THR A 1017 25.84 14.13 -48.64
N GLN A 1018 26.14 15.32 -49.16
CA GLN A 1018 25.13 16.33 -49.50
C GLN A 1018 24.32 15.94 -50.75
N GLU A 1019 24.97 15.42 -51.79
CA GLU A 1019 24.28 14.87 -52.96
C GLU A 1019 23.47 13.60 -52.60
N MET A 1020 23.99 12.73 -51.71
CA MET A 1020 23.26 11.57 -51.19
C MET A 1020 21.99 12.00 -50.44
N TYR A 1021 22.10 12.97 -49.53
CA TYR A 1021 20.98 13.54 -48.79
C TYR A 1021 19.90 14.06 -49.74
N LYS A 1022 20.29 14.86 -50.72
CA LYS A 1022 19.38 15.46 -51.70
C LYS A 1022 18.64 14.40 -52.51
N ARG A 1023 19.34 13.37 -53.02
CA ARG A 1023 18.71 12.32 -53.82
C ARG A 1023 17.78 11.43 -53.01
N LEU A 1024 18.15 11.10 -51.77
CA LEU A 1024 17.24 10.39 -50.87
C LEU A 1024 15.96 11.20 -50.64
N LEU A 1025 16.06 12.51 -50.43
CA LEU A 1025 14.90 13.38 -50.25
C LEU A 1025 13.97 13.35 -51.48
N ILE A 1026 14.54 13.50 -52.68
CA ILE A 1026 13.82 13.44 -53.95
C ILE A 1026 13.13 12.07 -54.12
N SER A 1027 13.84 10.97 -53.86
CA SER A 1027 13.27 9.62 -53.94
C SER A 1027 12.11 9.40 -52.96
N MET A 1028 12.22 9.92 -51.73
CA MET A 1028 11.16 9.81 -50.73
C MET A 1028 9.91 10.64 -51.08
N GLU A 1029 10.08 11.79 -51.74
CA GLU A 1029 8.97 12.65 -52.16
C GLU A 1029 8.25 12.13 -53.41
N HIS A 1030 8.98 11.54 -54.36
CA HIS A 1030 8.41 11.06 -55.63
C HIS A 1030 8.10 9.56 -55.68
N GLY A 1031 8.59 8.77 -54.71
CA GLY A 1031 8.35 7.32 -54.64
C GLY A 1031 6.95 6.90 -54.17
N GLN A 1032 6.05 7.84 -53.88
CA GLN A 1032 4.70 7.55 -53.39
C GLN A 1032 3.69 7.15 -54.48
N GLU A 1033 4.00 7.39 -55.77
CA GLU A 1033 3.15 7.03 -56.91
C GLU A 1033 3.52 5.66 -57.51
N GLY A 1034 3.21 4.60 -56.76
CA GLY A 1034 2.83 3.31 -57.35
C GLY A 1034 3.91 2.24 -57.56
N PHE A 1035 3.46 1.00 -57.43
CA PHE A 1035 4.10 -0.27 -57.82
C PHE A 1035 4.48 -0.36 -59.34
N ASN A 1036 4.56 0.76 -60.05
CA ASN A 1036 4.70 0.85 -61.50
C ASN A 1036 5.82 1.82 -61.89
N LEU A 1037 7.07 1.45 -61.60
CA LEU A 1037 8.22 1.93 -62.39
C LEU A 1037 9.06 0.70 -62.75
N VAL A 1038 8.60 0.01 -63.79
CA VAL A 1038 9.46 -0.78 -64.69
C VAL A 1038 9.96 0.17 -65.78
#